data_AF-A0A7V3XNU6-F1
#
_entry.id   AF-A0A7V3XNU6-F1
#
_cell.length_a   1.000
_cell.length_b   1.000
_cell.length_c   1.000
_cell.angle_alpha   90.00
_cell.angle_beta   90.00
_cell.angle_gamma   90.00
#
_symmetry.space_group_name_H-M   'P 1'
#
loop_
_entity.id
_entity.type
_entity.pdbx_description
1 polymer ?
#
loop_
_entity_poly.entity_id
_entity_poly.type
_entity_poly.pdbx_seq_one_letter_code
_entity_poly.pdbx_strand_id
1 'polypeptide(L)'
;MEKKDFKKINNYLWEIPVSWLADMRVPARFYVSEEMLDSVLRDNSLNQLVNVATLPGIQRYALAMPDMHEGYASPIGGVAAISTADGIISPGMCVSGSTKVLHSLGYYRPIKEFADKQSEEIACVQFNEKKLEKTLISRFFKIKINPSIFKVTTKTGHIIECTGDHPFYTPHGMIPLKDIKIGDKIAIYPFEGVPYQEPREIILVDKEKIKELWINLNQNPNGHGLEQIINRLEKNNLLPLKTTSYQFPILLKILGYLWGDGTIYFKNKRKKGRISFYGKREDLILIKKDLKKINFNAYLQSKKRKHKITTLYKTYSFENQEVSLNLASTSLAILLQALGAPVGNKTRQNFSLPQWFFRLPLWQKRLFLAGFFGAELSSPKIITKHNFNFYMPVLSLNKEEGYQKNGKNFLKEIAKVLNEFGVKTKKITQRKEQINKNGKQSYRIRLILSSQPESLLNLLGKINYEYNQEKQFLANLAIHFINAKQKFISKDGTKLARPFVGQFPTFKKFIKLAIQNLGKGGLVWDEIEKIEKNPFADYVYDFTVAHSSHNFIANNFVVSNCGYDINCGMKLLKSEYSEKEIKPYIEKLASEIQKEVPSGLGRGRQIKLSLTQIDQLLQGGAKKLVEQGYGEKADIENCEANGCLEWADASAVSSHAKNRGRDQVGTLGSGNHFAEIQKVDQIFDENIAKAFGLFKDQIVIMIHTGSRGLGHQVCTDYLREFIPLMINKYKIKVPDKEFACVPFKSTEGQRYFAAMAAAANYAWANRQMIAYFVRKAWQNVLGKATPLIALYDVAHNIIKKEKYQINGKEIEVAVHRKGATRAFPLGHPEIPLHYQSIGQPVLIPGSMGTASYVLVGIPTGEATFFSTCHGAGRTMSRHAALRTITGQTVINQLKSKGIIIKCQSQRGIAEEAPLAYKDIESVVEVVHQAGLSRKVARLVPLAVIKGE
;
A
#
# COMPACT_ATOMS: atom_id res chain seq x y z
N MET A 1 -26.03 -6.27 -19.22
CA MET A 1 -25.67 -7.04 -20.42
C MET A 1 -26.14 -8.46 -20.20
N GLU A 2 -26.91 -8.98 -21.15
CA GLU A 2 -27.39 -10.35 -21.25
C GLU A 2 -27.09 -10.88 -22.66
N LYS A 3 -27.18 -12.18 -22.92
CA LYS A 3 -26.86 -12.76 -24.25
C LYS A 3 -27.68 -12.14 -25.40
N LYS A 4 -28.89 -11.65 -25.13
CA LYS A 4 -29.77 -10.96 -26.08
C LYS A 4 -29.25 -9.60 -26.57
N ASP A 5 -28.33 -8.99 -25.81
CA ASP A 5 -27.76 -7.66 -26.11
C ASP A 5 -26.64 -7.74 -27.16
N PHE A 6 -26.27 -8.96 -27.59
CA PHE A 6 -25.11 -9.25 -28.43
C PHE A 6 -25.54 -9.82 -29.78
N LYS A 7 -24.89 -9.35 -30.85
CA LYS A 7 -25.01 -9.95 -32.18
C LYS A 7 -23.96 -11.05 -32.33
N LYS A 8 -24.38 -12.30 -32.49
CA LYS A 8 -23.50 -13.41 -32.90
C LYS A 8 -23.05 -13.16 -34.34
N ILE A 9 -21.74 -13.05 -34.58
CA ILE A 9 -21.16 -12.86 -35.92
C ILE A 9 -20.75 -14.21 -36.52
N ASN A 10 -20.18 -15.09 -35.69
CA ASN A 10 -19.97 -16.51 -35.98
C ASN A 10 -19.91 -17.29 -34.64
N ASN A 11 -19.51 -18.57 -34.66
CA ASN A 11 -19.46 -19.40 -33.45
C ASN A 11 -18.46 -18.95 -32.37
N TYR A 12 -17.54 -18.04 -32.71
CA TYR A 12 -16.43 -17.62 -31.86
C TYR A 12 -16.29 -16.08 -31.73
N LEU A 13 -17.18 -15.31 -32.37
CA LEU A 13 -17.12 -13.84 -32.41
C LEU A 13 -18.50 -13.23 -32.18
N TRP A 14 -18.56 -12.30 -31.22
CA TRP A 14 -19.75 -11.58 -30.78
C TRP A 14 -19.51 -10.07 -30.89
N GLU A 15 -20.56 -9.32 -31.17
CA GLU A 15 -20.51 -7.87 -31.41
C GLU A 15 -21.58 -7.14 -30.58
N ILE A 16 -21.14 -6.11 -29.84
CA ILE A 16 -22.01 -5.11 -29.22
C ILE A 16 -22.09 -3.92 -30.20
N PRO A 17 -23.29 -3.58 -30.70
CA PRO A 17 -23.44 -2.56 -31.73
C PRO A 17 -23.19 -1.15 -31.19
N VAL A 18 -22.82 -0.22 -32.08
CA VAL A 18 -22.59 1.21 -31.75
C VAL A 18 -23.81 1.86 -31.07
N SER A 19 -25.02 1.41 -31.41
CA SER A 19 -26.28 1.88 -30.81
C SER A 19 -26.45 1.53 -29.32
N TRP A 20 -25.60 0.69 -28.74
CA TRP A 20 -25.65 0.33 -27.32
C TRP A 20 -25.36 1.53 -26.37
N LEU A 21 -24.46 2.43 -26.78
CA LEU A 21 -24.12 3.64 -26.02
C LEU A 21 -23.75 4.77 -26.99
N ALA A 22 -24.45 5.91 -26.89
CA ALA A 22 -24.38 6.99 -27.88
C ALA A 22 -22.98 7.60 -28.12
N ASP A 23 -22.04 7.46 -27.16
CA ASP A 23 -20.66 7.92 -27.31
C ASP A 23 -19.73 6.90 -28.02
N MET A 24 -20.21 5.69 -28.37
CA MET A 24 -19.44 4.70 -29.11
C MET A 24 -19.14 5.18 -30.54
N ARG A 25 -17.91 4.93 -30.99
CA ARG A 25 -17.40 5.31 -32.32
C ARG A 25 -17.23 4.12 -33.26
N VAL A 26 -17.10 2.92 -32.69
CA VAL A 26 -16.90 1.64 -33.36
C VAL A 26 -17.69 0.55 -32.61
N PRO A 27 -18.03 -0.58 -33.24
CA PRO A 27 -18.57 -1.73 -32.51
C PRO A 27 -17.53 -2.29 -31.52
N ALA A 28 -18.02 -2.86 -30.41
CA ALA A 28 -17.20 -3.61 -29.48
C ALA A 28 -17.31 -5.11 -29.80
N ARG A 29 -16.20 -5.73 -30.22
CA ARG A 29 -16.11 -7.13 -30.65
C ARG A 29 -15.32 -7.97 -29.67
N PHE A 30 -15.85 -9.14 -29.34
CA PHE A 30 -15.22 -10.02 -28.36
C PHE A 30 -15.28 -11.49 -28.80
N TYR A 31 -14.16 -12.18 -28.65
CA TYR A 31 -13.98 -13.55 -29.13
C TYR A 31 -14.19 -14.55 -28.00
N VAL A 32 -15.23 -15.38 -28.07
CA VAL A 32 -15.56 -16.45 -27.11
C VAL A 32 -16.44 -17.51 -27.78
N SER A 33 -16.33 -18.77 -27.36
CA SER A 33 -17.37 -19.77 -27.65
C SER A 33 -18.67 -19.44 -26.91
N GLU A 34 -19.78 -20.03 -27.32
CA GLU A 34 -21.09 -19.80 -26.69
C GLU A 34 -21.15 -20.27 -25.22
N GLU A 35 -20.42 -21.32 -24.88
CA GLU A 35 -20.21 -21.82 -23.51
C GLU A 35 -19.42 -20.82 -22.65
N MET A 36 -18.45 -20.12 -23.24
CA MET A 36 -17.63 -19.13 -22.55
C MET A 36 -18.36 -17.80 -22.28
N LEU A 37 -19.53 -17.54 -22.91
CA LEU A 37 -20.34 -16.34 -22.64
C LEU A 37 -20.68 -16.20 -21.15
N ASP A 38 -21.07 -17.30 -20.51
CA ASP A 38 -21.44 -17.30 -19.10
C ASP A 38 -20.23 -17.13 -18.16
N SER A 39 -19.01 -17.08 -18.69
CA SER A 39 -17.81 -16.67 -17.95
C SER A 39 -17.55 -15.16 -18.05
N VAL A 40 -17.69 -14.56 -19.24
CA VAL A 40 -17.40 -13.13 -19.48
C VAL A 40 -18.53 -12.20 -19.02
N LEU A 41 -19.75 -12.75 -18.82
CA LEU A 41 -20.86 -12.04 -18.18
C LEU A 41 -20.74 -11.92 -16.64
N ARG A 42 -19.68 -12.46 -16.01
CA ARG A 42 -19.52 -12.48 -14.54
C ARG A 42 -18.77 -11.27 -13.97
N ASP A 43 -18.09 -10.49 -14.82
CA ASP A 43 -17.27 -9.35 -14.40
C ASP A 43 -17.52 -8.11 -15.28
N ASN A 44 -16.79 -7.01 -15.04
CA ASN A 44 -17.01 -5.75 -15.74
C ASN A 44 -16.33 -5.66 -17.12
N SER A 45 -15.71 -6.74 -17.64
CA SER A 45 -14.85 -6.70 -18.84
C SER A 45 -15.56 -6.21 -20.11
N LEU A 46 -16.82 -6.61 -20.33
CA LEU A 46 -17.59 -6.18 -21.50
C LEU A 46 -18.02 -4.70 -21.42
N ASN A 47 -18.28 -4.17 -20.22
CA ASN A 47 -18.50 -2.72 -20.03
C ASN A 47 -17.21 -1.93 -20.25
N GLN A 48 -16.06 -2.45 -19.78
CA GLN A 48 -14.75 -1.87 -20.06
C GLN A 48 -14.44 -1.88 -21.57
N LEU A 49 -14.87 -2.90 -22.32
CA LEU A 49 -14.76 -2.97 -23.77
C LEU A 49 -15.66 -1.94 -24.50
N VAL A 50 -16.91 -1.76 -24.06
CA VAL A 50 -17.78 -0.68 -24.55
C VAL A 50 -17.16 0.70 -24.29
N ASN A 51 -16.50 0.89 -23.15
CA ASN A 51 -15.79 2.14 -22.85
C ASN A 51 -14.56 2.35 -23.74
N VAL A 52 -13.84 1.28 -24.15
CA VAL A 52 -12.78 1.37 -25.18
C VAL A 52 -13.36 1.85 -26.52
N ALA A 53 -14.58 1.42 -26.87
CA ALA A 53 -15.22 1.77 -28.14
C ALA A 53 -15.61 3.25 -28.30
N THR A 54 -15.56 4.07 -27.24
CA THR A 54 -15.83 5.52 -27.31
C THR A 54 -14.58 6.37 -27.55
N LEU A 55 -13.38 5.78 -27.56
CA LEU A 55 -12.11 6.52 -27.52
C LEU A 55 -11.83 7.30 -28.82
N PRO A 56 -11.48 8.60 -28.77
CA PRO A 56 -11.18 9.36 -29.98
C PRO A 56 -10.05 8.74 -30.83
N GLY A 57 -10.27 8.70 -32.14
CA GLY A 57 -9.35 8.11 -33.11
C GLY A 57 -9.33 6.58 -33.17
N ILE A 58 -10.15 5.84 -32.40
CA ILE A 58 -10.23 4.38 -32.50
C ILE A 58 -10.69 3.91 -33.90
N GLN A 59 -10.05 2.87 -34.41
CA GLN A 59 -10.25 2.35 -35.77
C GLN A 59 -10.87 0.94 -35.77
N ARG A 60 -11.77 0.70 -36.73
CA ARG A 60 -12.53 -0.54 -36.96
C ARG A 60 -13.39 -1.02 -35.79
N TYR A 61 -12.78 -1.46 -34.69
CA TYR A 61 -13.43 -2.11 -33.55
C TYR A 61 -12.66 -1.86 -32.24
N ALA A 62 -13.37 -1.86 -31.11
CA ALA A 62 -12.77 -2.22 -29.83
C ALA A 62 -12.76 -3.75 -29.72
N LEU A 63 -11.64 -4.36 -29.32
CA LEU A 63 -11.44 -5.81 -29.41
C LEU A 63 -11.13 -6.44 -28.04
N ALA A 64 -11.70 -7.62 -27.76
CA ALA A 64 -11.35 -8.45 -26.60
C ALA A 64 -11.10 -9.93 -27.00
N MET A 65 -9.99 -10.49 -26.53
CA MET A 65 -9.53 -11.86 -26.77
C MET A 65 -10.17 -12.87 -25.77
N PRO A 66 -10.17 -14.21 -26.01
CA PRO A 66 -10.98 -15.15 -25.22
C PRO A 66 -10.60 -15.28 -23.74
N ASP A 67 -9.37 -14.89 -23.40
CA ASP A 67 -8.84 -14.72 -22.06
C ASP A 67 -9.30 -13.44 -21.34
N MET A 68 -10.26 -12.70 -21.92
CA MET A 68 -10.73 -11.44 -21.35
C MET A 68 -11.27 -11.60 -19.93
N HIS A 69 -10.91 -10.64 -19.08
CA HIS A 69 -11.41 -10.49 -17.72
C HIS A 69 -11.21 -9.05 -17.26
N GLU A 70 -11.88 -8.67 -16.18
CA GLU A 70 -11.89 -7.30 -15.68
C GLU A 70 -10.46 -6.79 -15.39
N GLY A 71 -10.17 -5.61 -15.92
CA GLY A 71 -8.92 -4.89 -15.73
C GLY A 71 -9.14 -3.52 -15.08
N TYR A 72 -8.63 -2.51 -15.77
CA TYR A 72 -8.51 -1.10 -15.35
C TYR A 72 -8.51 -0.25 -16.63
N ALA A 73 -9.44 0.68 -16.77
CA ALA A 73 -9.84 1.28 -18.05
C ALA A 73 -10.34 0.20 -19.03
N SER A 74 -9.44 -0.37 -19.82
CA SER A 74 -9.69 -1.51 -20.70
C SER A 74 -9.64 -2.85 -19.94
N PRO A 75 -10.36 -3.88 -20.43
CA PRO A 75 -10.22 -5.23 -19.89
C PRO A 75 -8.81 -5.78 -20.14
N ILE A 76 -8.43 -6.81 -19.39
CA ILE A 76 -7.34 -7.70 -19.82
C ILE A 76 -7.86 -8.51 -21.01
N GLY A 77 -7.01 -8.88 -21.98
CA GLY A 77 -7.45 -9.37 -23.29
C GLY A 77 -7.81 -8.24 -24.28
N GLY A 78 -7.69 -6.97 -23.86
CA GLY A 78 -8.14 -5.81 -24.65
C GLY A 78 -7.13 -5.35 -25.71
N VAL A 79 -7.65 -5.06 -26.90
CA VAL A 79 -6.90 -4.46 -28.03
C VAL A 79 -7.68 -3.27 -28.61
N ALA A 80 -6.97 -2.18 -28.91
CA ALA A 80 -7.52 -1.02 -29.63
C ALA A 80 -6.47 -0.39 -30.53
N ALA A 81 -6.78 -0.23 -31.82
CA ALA A 81 -5.98 0.55 -32.74
C ALA A 81 -6.45 2.02 -32.72
N ILE A 82 -5.59 2.92 -32.25
CA ILE A 82 -5.89 4.35 -32.13
C ILE A 82 -5.06 5.11 -33.17
N SER A 83 -5.70 5.89 -34.05
CA SER A 83 -5.00 6.71 -35.06
C SER A 83 -3.92 7.58 -34.44
N THR A 84 -2.68 7.54 -34.98
CA THR A 84 -1.62 8.45 -34.54
C THR A 84 -1.84 9.87 -35.05
N ALA A 85 -2.76 10.07 -36.01
CA ALA A 85 -3.01 11.37 -36.61
C ALA A 85 -3.81 12.32 -35.70
N ASP A 86 -4.87 11.79 -35.07
CA ASP A 86 -5.93 12.53 -34.37
C ASP A 86 -6.44 11.84 -33.08
N GLY A 87 -5.96 10.62 -32.77
CA GLY A 87 -6.37 9.84 -31.60
C GLY A 87 -5.62 10.16 -30.30
N ILE A 88 -5.74 9.29 -29.29
CA ILE A 88 -5.31 9.50 -27.88
C ILE A 88 -4.35 8.43 -27.31
N ILE A 89 -3.84 8.64 -26.09
CA ILE A 89 -2.97 7.68 -25.34
C ILE A 89 -3.21 7.77 -23.80
N SER A 90 -3.18 6.68 -22.99
CA SER A 90 -3.85 6.60 -21.65
C SER A 90 -3.34 5.60 -20.55
N PRO A 91 -3.55 5.81 -19.19
CA PRO A 91 -3.11 4.84 -18.14
C PRO A 91 -3.79 4.53 -16.70
N GLY A 92 -5.02 4.90 -16.21
CA GLY A 92 -5.58 4.48 -14.84
C GLY A 92 -6.13 5.54 -13.81
N MET A 93 -6.40 5.27 -12.48
CA MET A 93 -6.85 6.30 -11.43
C MET A 93 -6.91 6.04 -9.85
N CYS A 94 -7.58 6.90 -9.00
CA CYS A 94 -7.40 7.15 -7.48
C CYS A 94 -8.69 7.53 -6.60
N VAL A 95 -8.62 8.12 -5.36
CA VAL A 95 -9.74 8.24 -4.30
C VAL A 95 -10.17 9.60 -3.63
N SER A 96 -11.41 9.74 -3.12
CA SER A 96 -12.08 11.05 -2.86
C SER A 96 -11.44 12.08 -1.91
N GLY A 97 -11.63 13.37 -2.22
CA GLY A 97 -10.99 14.52 -1.57
C GLY A 97 -11.49 14.96 -0.19
N SER A 98 -12.63 14.44 0.27
CA SER A 98 -13.16 14.66 1.62
C SER A 98 -12.48 13.75 2.66
N THR A 99 -11.85 12.67 2.20
CA THR A 99 -11.19 11.64 3.02
C THR A 99 -10.21 12.23 4.03
N LYS A 100 -10.42 11.98 5.32
CA LYS A 100 -9.55 12.39 6.42
C LYS A 100 -8.32 11.46 6.50
N VAL A 101 -7.12 11.98 6.31
CA VAL A 101 -5.88 11.22 6.55
C VAL A 101 -5.29 11.58 7.92
N LEU A 102 -4.91 10.56 8.68
CA LEU A 102 -4.35 10.69 10.02
C LEU A 102 -2.86 11.07 9.99
N HIS A 103 -2.52 12.25 10.50
CA HIS A 103 -1.14 12.67 10.73
C HIS A 103 -0.55 11.96 11.96
N SER A 104 0.76 11.72 11.99
CA SER A 104 1.49 11.05 13.08
C SER A 104 1.46 11.77 14.44
N LEU A 105 0.92 12.99 14.48
CA LEU A 105 0.66 13.76 15.71
C LEU A 105 -0.78 13.58 16.25
N GLY A 106 -1.57 12.70 15.63
CA GLY A 106 -2.94 12.40 16.03
C GLY A 106 -3.93 13.53 15.79
N TYR A 107 -3.72 14.27 14.70
CA TYR A 107 -4.74 15.09 14.06
C TYR A 107 -5.02 14.54 12.66
N TYR A 108 -6.14 14.92 12.05
CA TYR A 108 -6.42 14.64 10.65
C TYR A 108 -6.51 15.93 9.82
N ARG A 109 -6.18 15.83 8.53
CA ARG A 109 -6.60 16.78 7.49
C ARG A 109 -7.39 16.03 6.41
N PRO A 110 -8.36 16.66 5.73
CA PRO A 110 -8.81 16.21 4.41
C PRO A 110 -7.63 15.97 3.47
N ILE A 111 -7.66 14.87 2.70
CA ILE A 111 -6.56 14.43 1.82
C ILE A 111 -6.14 15.53 0.84
N LYS A 112 -7.09 16.36 0.41
CA LYS A 112 -6.87 17.51 -0.49
C LYS A 112 -5.93 18.60 0.04
N GLU A 113 -5.67 18.68 1.35
CA GLU A 113 -4.87 19.74 1.99
C GLU A 113 -3.36 19.43 2.07
N PHE A 114 -2.95 18.23 1.66
CA PHE A 114 -1.56 17.77 1.69
C PHE A 114 -0.76 18.09 0.41
N ALA A 115 -1.32 18.84 -0.55
CA ALA A 115 -0.73 19.08 -1.87
C ALA A 115 0.75 19.48 -1.80
N ASP A 116 1.02 20.47 -0.95
CA ASP A 116 2.32 21.11 -0.76
C ASP A 116 2.97 20.67 0.57
N LYS A 117 2.52 19.54 1.16
CA LYS A 117 2.87 19.09 2.52
C LYS A 117 3.69 17.79 2.51
N GLN A 118 4.56 17.60 1.51
CA GLN A 118 5.35 16.37 1.32
C GLN A 118 6.34 16.11 2.47
N SER A 119 6.64 17.12 3.29
CA SER A 119 7.43 17.03 4.53
C SER A 119 6.63 16.63 5.78
N GLU A 120 5.30 16.51 5.72
CA GLU A 120 4.50 16.02 6.85
C GLU A 120 4.60 14.49 7.02
N GLU A 121 4.52 14.03 8.27
CA GLU A 121 4.61 12.60 8.63
C GLU A 121 3.21 12.05 8.92
N ILE A 122 2.66 11.24 8.02
CA ILE A 122 1.36 10.58 8.21
C ILE A 122 1.49 9.20 8.87
N ALA A 123 0.38 8.69 9.39
CA ALA A 123 0.31 7.39 10.02
C ALA A 123 0.12 6.25 8.99
N CYS A 124 0.90 5.18 9.15
CA CYS A 124 0.87 3.97 8.32
C CYS A 124 0.95 2.71 9.18
N VAL A 125 0.75 1.54 8.58
CA VAL A 125 0.87 0.22 9.21
C VAL A 125 2.08 -0.53 8.68
N GLN A 126 2.94 -1.01 9.57
CA GLN A 126 4.00 -1.96 9.23
C GLN A 126 3.41 -3.38 9.29
N PHE A 127 3.13 -4.00 8.14
CA PHE A 127 2.34 -5.25 8.09
C PHE A 127 2.97 -6.43 8.84
N ASN A 128 4.30 -6.49 8.95
CA ASN A 128 5.01 -7.58 9.65
C ASN A 128 4.81 -7.50 11.18
N GLU A 129 4.96 -6.31 11.76
CA GLU A 129 4.80 -6.09 13.21
C GLU A 129 3.34 -5.78 13.61
N LYS A 130 2.50 -5.42 12.63
CA LYS A 130 1.08 -5.07 12.79
C LYS A 130 0.87 -3.93 13.78
N LYS A 131 1.75 -2.93 13.68
CA LYS A 131 1.79 -1.69 14.46
C LYS A 131 1.59 -0.48 13.58
N LEU A 132 1.10 0.59 14.20
CA LEU A 132 1.15 1.92 13.61
C LEU A 132 2.59 2.45 13.67
N GLU A 133 3.10 2.90 12.53
CA GLU A 133 4.36 3.64 12.39
C GLU A 133 4.09 4.93 11.59
N LYS A 134 5.13 5.73 11.38
CA LYS A 134 5.02 7.03 10.67
C LYS A 134 5.81 7.03 9.36
N THR A 135 5.28 7.71 8.35
CA THR A 135 5.90 7.84 7.03
C THR A 135 5.77 9.25 6.48
N LEU A 136 6.79 9.70 5.74
CA LEU A 136 6.69 10.88 4.88
C LEU A 136 5.79 10.59 3.66
N ILE A 137 5.15 11.64 3.16
CA ILE A 137 4.44 11.64 1.87
C ILE A 137 5.47 11.83 0.75
N SER A 138 5.79 10.77 0.02
CA SER A 138 6.75 10.85 -1.10
C SER A 138 6.20 11.59 -2.31
N ARG A 139 4.87 11.62 -2.50
CA ARG A 139 4.22 12.34 -3.60
C ARG A 139 2.70 12.35 -3.44
N PHE A 140 2.09 13.43 -3.93
CA PHE A 140 0.67 13.74 -3.85
C PHE A 140 -0.04 13.54 -5.21
N PHE A 141 -1.32 13.22 -5.20
CA PHE A 141 -2.17 13.14 -6.40
C PHE A 141 -3.46 13.96 -6.22
N LYS A 142 -3.96 14.60 -7.28
CA LYS A 142 -5.26 15.30 -7.37
C LYS A 142 -5.81 15.14 -8.79
N ILE A 143 -7.05 14.67 -8.89
CA ILE A 143 -7.60 13.97 -10.05
C ILE A 143 -9.13 14.20 -10.06
N LYS A 144 -9.78 14.67 -11.12
CA LYS A 144 -11.24 14.94 -11.07
C LYS A 144 -12.07 13.72 -11.49
N ILE A 145 -12.98 13.19 -10.67
CA ILE A 145 -13.90 12.09 -11.05
C ILE A 145 -15.24 12.58 -11.64
N ASN A 146 -15.84 11.71 -12.45
CA ASN A 146 -17.22 11.65 -12.95
C ASN A 146 -17.31 10.28 -13.65
N PRO A 147 -18.36 9.45 -13.52
CA PRO A 147 -19.65 9.76 -12.90
C PRO A 147 -19.82 9.36 -11.42
N SER A 148 -19.01 8.45 -10.85
CA SER A 148 -19.32 7.87 -9.52
C SER A 148 -18.12 7.42 -8.68
N ILE A 149 -18.32 7.38 -7.36
CA ILE A 149 -17.47 6.68 -6.39
C ILE A 149 -18.33 5.74 -5.52
N PHE A 150 -17.70 4.88 -4.74
CA PHE A 150 -18.35 3.98 -3.80
C PHE A 150 -18.17 4.47 -2.37
N LYS A 151 -19.28 4.49 -1.63
CA LYS A 151 -19.36 4.77 -0.19
C LYS A 151 -19.43 3.45 0.57
N VAL A 152 -18.37 3.12 1.29
CA VAL A 152 -18.29 1.94 2.16
C VAL A 152 -18.80 2.32 3.53
N THR A 153 -19.64 1.48 4.14
CA THR A 153 -20.07 1.61 5.55
C THR A 153 -19.78 0.31 6.29
N THR A 154 -19.16 0.41 7.46
CA THR A 154 -18.85 -0.74 8.34
C THR A 154 -19.92 -0.98 9.41
N LYS A 155 -19.95 -2.19 10.00
CA LYS A 155 -20.91 -2.53 11.07
C LYS A 155 -20.77 -1.65 12.32
N THR A 156 -19.58 -1.16 12.65
CA THR A 156 -19.42 -0.18 13.74
C THR A 156 -19.56 1.29 13.30
N GLY A 157 -19.77 1.56 12.00
CA GLY A 157 -20.23 2.86 11.50
C GLY A 157 -19.16 3.79 10.92
N HIS A 158 -17.92 3.32 10.74
CA HIS A 158 -16.92 4.05 9.95
C HIS A 158 -17.31 4.04 8.46
N ILE A 159 -17.12 5.18 7.78
CA ILE A 159 -17.51 5.42 6.38
C ILE A 159 -16.34 6.00 5.60
N ILE A 160 -16.11 5.53 4.36
CA ILE A 160 -15.14 6.10 3.40
C ILE A 160 -15.73 6.13 2.00
N GLU A 161 -15.32 7.12 1.21
CA GLU A 161 -15.79 7.34 -0.16
C GLU A 161 -14.59 7.28 -1.13
N CYS A 162 -14.59 6.32 -2.06
CA CYS A 162 -13.42 5.96 -2.87
C CYS A 162 -13.82 5.23 -4.16
N THR A 163 -12.88 5.08 -5.10
CA THR A 163 -13.10 4.27 -6.32
C THR A 163 -13.12 2.78 -6.02
N GLY A 164 -13.72 2.00 -6.95
CA GLY A 164 -13.78 0.54 -6.83
C GLY A 164 -12.40 -0.12 -6.79
N ASP A 165 -11.38 0.49 -7.40
CA ASP A 165 -10.03 -0.07 -7.41
C ASP A 165 -9.25 0.12 -6.10
N HIS A 166 -9.69 1.00 -5.19
CA HIS A 166 -8.85 1.39 -4.06
C HIS A 166 -8.62 0.24 -3.08
N PRO A 167 -7.36 -0.12 -2.77
CA PRO A 167 -7.08 -1.28 -1.96
C PRO A 167 -7.17 -1.02 -0.44
N PHE A 168 -7.94 -1.85 0.25
CA PHE A 168 -8.12 -1.90 1.70
C PHE A 168 -7.37 -3.08 2.33
N TYR A 169 -6.81 -2.91 3.52
CA TYR A 169 -6.20 -4.03 4.25
C TYR A 169 -7.27 -4.94 4.87
N THR A 170 -7.17 -6.24 4.63
CA THR A 170 -8.08 -7.31 5.08
C THR A 170 -7.28 -8.46 5.72
N PRO A 171 -7.93 -9.50 6.28
CA PRO A 171 -7.22 -10.72 6.70
C PRO A 171 -6.40 -11.38 5.57
N HIS A 172 -6.73 -11.06 4.31
CA HIS A 172 -6.08 -11.55 3.11
C HIS A 172 -5.18 -10.48 2.45
N GLY A 173 -4.76 -9.43 3.16
CA GLY A 173 -3.89 -8.37 2.62
C GLY A 173 -4.68 -7.26 1.91
N MET A 174 -4.05 -6.58 0.95
CA MET A 174 -4.62 -5.40 0.28
C MET A 174 -5.58 -5.81 -0.84
N ILE A 175 -6.88 -5.48 -0.70
CA ILE A 175 -7.95 -5.85 -1.63
C ILE A 175 -8.60 -4.59 -2.23
N PRO A 176 -8.65 -4.40 -3.57
CA PRO A 176 -9.46 -3.37 -4.22
C PRO A 176 -10.92 -3.42 -3.77
N LEU A 177 -11.55 -2.29 -3.45
CA LEU A 177 -12.93 -2.26 -2.93
C LEU A 177 -13.94 -3.11 -3.73
N LYS A 178 -13.82 -3.16 -5.07
CA LYS A 178 -14.68 -3.94 -5.97
C LYS A 178 -14.61 -5.46 -5.74
N ASP A 179 -13.51 -5.96 -5.17
CA ASP A 179 -13.32 -7.36 -4.76
C ASP A 179 -13.91 -7.68 -3.37
N ILE A 180 -14.25 -6.66 -2.57
CA ILE A 180 -14.71 -6.80 -1.19
C ILE A 180 -16.24 -6.85 -1.14
N LYS A 181 -16.79 -7.83 -0.42
CA LYS A 181 -18.24 -8.02 -0.30
C LYS A 181 -18.78 -7.53 1.04
N ILE A 182 -20.09 -7.30 1.12
CA ILE A 182 -20.78 -7.06 2.39
C ILE A 182 -20.54 -8.29 3.30
N GLY A 183 -20.10 -8.05 4.54
CA GLY A 183 -19.68 -9.09 5.48
C GLY A 183 -18.18 -9.45 5.46
N ASP A 184 -17.40 -9.08 4.43
CA ASP A 184 -15.95 -9.25 4.46
C ASP A 184 -15.31 -8.35 5.53
N LYS A 185 -14.17 -8.79 6.07
CA LYS A 185 -13.42 -8.10 7.13
C LYS A 185 -12.36 -7.16 6.57
N ILE A 186 -12.33 -5.95 7.12
CA ILE A 186 -11.38 -4.88 6.79
C ILE A 186 -10.74 -4.33 8.07
N ALA A 187 -9.46 -3.96 7.99
CA ALA A 187 -8.73 -3.39 9.10
C ALA A 187 -9.04 -1.91 9.25
N ILE A 188 -9.42 -1.52 10.46
CA ILE A 188 -9.53 -0.12 10.86
C ILE A 188 -8.60 0.17 12.05
N TYR A 189 -8.19 1.43 12.15
CA TYR A 189 -7.51 2.01 13.30
C TYR A 189 -8.49 2.99 14.00
N PRO A 190 -9.17 2.59 15.09
CA PRO A 190 -10.34 3.31 15.63
C PRO A 190 -10.09 4.72 16.17
N PHE A 191 -8.84 5.11 16.40
CA PHE A 191 -8.50 6.47 16.81
C PHE A 191 -8.60 7.46 15.64
N GLU A 192 -9.47 8.46 15.79
CA GLU A 192 -9.73 9.51 14.79
C GLU A 192 -8.78 10.72 14.94
N GLY A 193 -8.45 11.10 16.17
CA GLY A 193 -7.82 12.37 16.48
C GLY A 193 -8.79 13.56 16.41
N VAL A 194 -8.25 14.72 16.08
CA VAL A 194 -9.00 15.99 15.91
C VAL A 194 -8.65 16.63 14.57
N PRO A 195 -9.49 17.50 13.99
CA PRO A 195 -9.11 18.25 12.79
C PRO A 195 -7.87 19.11 13.06
N TYR A 196 -7.03 19.28 12.04
CA TYR A 196 -5.98 20.29 12.05
C TYR A 196 -6.57 21.70 12.18
N GLN A 197 -5.80 22.59 12.80
CA GLN A 197 -6.05 24.02 12.81
C GLN A 197 -4.69 24.71 12.85
N GLU A 198 -4.50 25.74 12.02
CA GLU A 198 -3.26 26.51 11.98
C GLU A 198 -2.99 27.14 13.36
N PRO A 199 -1.86 26.85 14.03
CA PRO A 199 -1.53 27.50 15.30
C PRO A 199 -1.18 28.97 15.03
N ARG A 200 -1.89 29.89 15.68
CA ARG A 200 -1.48 31.31 15.69
C ARG A 200 -0.05 31.40 16.20
N GLU A 201 0.82 32.11 15.49
CA GLU A 201 2.20 32.27 15.92
C GLU A 201 2.27 33.11 17.19
N ILE A 202 2.86 32.52 18.23
CA ILE A 202 3.11 33.14 19.54
C ILE A 202 4.51 32.69 19.97
N ILE A 203 5.38 33.64 20.32
CA ILE A 203 6.66 33.33 20.98
C ILE A 203 6.35 32.87 22.40
N LEU A 204 6.81 31.65 22.74
CA LEU A 204 6.59 31.00 24.03
C LEU A 204 7.80 31.15 24.96
N VAL A 205 9.01 31.13 24.38
CA VAL A 205 10.29 31.29 25.10
C VAL A 205 11.30 31.98 24.18
N ASP A 206 11.93 33.03 24.67
CA ASP A 206 13.01 33.78 24.02
C ASP A 206 14.29 33.81 24.90
N LYS A 207 15.30 34.58 24.49
CA LYS A 207 16.57 34.70 25.24
C LYS A 207 16.38 35.35 26.61
N GLU A 208 15.54 36.38 26.71
CA GLU A 208 15.31 37.12 27.95
C GLU A 208 14.54 36.28 28.96
N LYS A 209 13.56 35.46 28.54
CA LYS A 209 12.87 34.51 29.44
C LYS A 209 13.81 33.43 30.00
N ILE A 210 14.80 32.99 29.22
CA ILE A 210 15.85 32.06 29.70
C ILE A 210 16.79 32.75 30.70
N LYS A 211 17.18 34.00 30.43
CA LYS A 211 18.04 34.85 31.28
C LYS A 211 17.36 35.21 32.61
N GLU A 212 16.09 35.59 32.60
CA GLU A 212 15.25 35.78 33.78
C GLU A 212 15.23 34.53 34.67
N LEU A 213 15.00 33.35 34.09
CA LEU A 213 15.01 32.08 34.82
C LEU A 213 16.40 31.70 35.35
N TRP A 214 17.47 32.06 34.64
CA TRP A 214 18.84 31.85 35.10
C TRP A 214 19.19 32.72 36.32
N ILE A 215 18.77 33.99 36.30
CA ILE A 215 18.88 34.92 37.44
C ILE A 215 18.04 34.40 38.62
N ASN A 216 16.79 33.99 38.39
CA ASN A 216 15.90 33.41 39.40
C ASN A 216 16.37 32.06 39.97
N LEU A 217 17.37 31.41 39.36
CA LEU A 217 18.06 30.24 39.93
C LEU A 217 19.25 30.62 40.81
N ASN A 218 19.51 31.91 41.02
CA ASN A 218 20.67 32.53 41.67
C ASN A 218 21.98 32.12 40.99
N GLN A 219 22.08 32.32 39.67
CA GLN A 219 23.30 32.10 38.88
C GLN A 219 23.76 33.40 38.20
N ASN A 220 25.07 33.56 37.97
CA ASN A 220 25.65 34.75 37.36
C ASN A 220 25.17 34.90 35.90
N PRO A 221 24.49 36.01 35.52
CA PRO A 221 24.07 36.25 34.14
C PRO A 221 25.23 36.55 33.19
N ASN A 222 26.35 37.09 33.69
CA ASN A 222 27.50 37.53 32.91
C ASN A 222 28.57 36.43 32.74
N GLY A 223 28.22 35.16 33.02
CA GLY A 223 29.14 34.03 32.87
C GLY A 223 28.72 33.09 31.74
N HIS A 224 29.71 32.48 31.07
CA HIS A 224 29.54 31.58 29.91
C HIS A 224 28.49 30.45 30.07
N GLY A 225 28.06 30.12 31.30
CA GLY A 225 27.01 29.14 31.54
C GLY A 225 25.65 29.53 30.91
N LEU A 226 25.27 30.81 30.93
CA LEU A 226 24.04 31.30 30.27
C LEU A 226 24.18 31.23 28.75
N GLU A 227 25.31 31.72 28.25
CA GLU A 227 25.67 31.72 26.83
C GLU A 227 25.65 30.30 26.23
N GLN A 228 26.28 29.33 26.90
CA GLN A 228 26.27 27.91 26.52
C GLN A 228 24.86 27.30 26.50
N ILE A 229 23.94 27.79 27.36
CA ILE A 229 22.55 27.36 27.38
C ILE A 229 21.79 27.92 26.18
N ILE A 230 21.92 29.22 25.91
CA ILE A 230 21.30 29.92 24.77
C ILE A 230 21.82 29.33 23.45
N ASN A 231 23.14 29.29 23.25
CA ASN A 231 23.79 28.76 22.04
C ASN A 231 23.39 27.29 21.78
N ARG A 232 23.19 26.47 22.82
CA ARG A 232 22.73 25.08 22.67
C ARG A 232 21.25 24.97 22.31
N LEU A 233 20.40 25.90 22.76
CA LEU A 233 18.99 25.93 22.40
C LEU A 233 18.80 26.46 20.97
N GLU A 234 19.51 27.53 20.59
CA GLU A 234 19.52 28.05 19.21
C GLU A 234 20.02 27.00 18.22
N LYS A 235 21.16 26.33 18.50
CA LYS A 235 21.67 25.22 17.66
C LYS A 235 20.71 24.01 17.56
N ASN A 236 19.76 23.89 18.48
CA ASN A 236 18.71 22.87 18.44
C ASN A 236 17.39 23.37 17.81
N ASN A 237 17.35 24.62 17.31
CA ASN A 237 16.14 25.33 16.85
C ASN A 237 15.04 25.40 17.95
N LEU A 238 15.44 25.75 19.17
CA LEU A 238 14.61 25.84 20.37
C LEU A 238 14.55 27.26 20.98
N LEU A 239 15.16 28.26 20.33
CA LEU A 239 15.01 29.68 20.64
C LEU A 239 15.00 30.49 19.33
N PRO A 240 14.12 31.51 19.18
CA PRO A 240 12.90 31.68 19.95
C PRO A 240 11.93 30.51 19.70
N LEU A 241 11.44 29.86 20.76
CA LEU A 241 10.48 28.78 20.64
C LEU A 241 9.09 29.37 20.40
N LYS A 242 8.43 28.96 19.31
CA LYS A 242 7.11 29.42 18.92
C LYS A 242 6.09 28.29 18.93
N THR A 243 4.80 28.62 18.97
CA THR A 243 3.68 27.69 18.73
C THR A 243 3.72 27.00 17.36
N THR A 244 4.39 27.64 16.39
CA THR A 244 4.64 27.19 15.02
C THR A 244 5.91 26.34 14.86
N SER A 245 6.80 26.28 15.86
CA SER A 245 8.07 25.55 15.77
C SER A 245 7.85 24.03 15.69
N TYR A 246 8.52 23.35 14.75
CA TYR A 246 8.47 21.89 14.54
C TYR A 246 8.73 21.05 15.82
N GLN A 247 9.56 21.58 16.72
CA GLN A 247 9.93 20.98 17.99
C GLN A 247 8.82 21.07 19.05
N PHE A 248 7.90 22.05 18.94
CA PHE A 248 6.91 22.33 19.96
C PHE A 248 5.85 21.21 20.13
N PRO A 249 5.30 20.59 19.08
CA PRO A 249 4.48 19.37 19.21
C PRO A 249 5.16 18.22 19.97
N ILE A 250 6.47 18.07 19.81
CA ILE A 250 7.27 17.05 20.51
C ILE A 250 7.41 17.42 21.98
N LEU A 251 7.73 18.69 22.26
CA LEU A 251 7.80 19.24 23.62
C LEU A 251 6.46 19.16 24.36
N LEU A 252 5.31 19.37 23.69
CA LEU A 252 3.99 19.28 24.30
C LEU A 252 3.70 17.86 24.85
N LYS A 253 4.02 16.81 24.09
CA LYS A 253 3.88 15.43 24.59
C LYS A 253 4.79 15.16 25.79
N ILE A 254 6.06 15.56 25.68
CA ILE A 254 7.06 15.40 26.75
C ILE A 254 6.61 16.16 28.01
N LEU A 255 6.13 17.40 27.86
CA LEU A 255 5.61 18.26 28.93
C LEU A 255 4.37 17.63 29.60
N GLY A 256 3.43 17.09 28.81
CA GLY A 256 2.26 16.38 29.34
C GLY A 256 2.65 15.22 30.25
N TYR A 257 3.51 14.32 29.78
CA TYR A 257 3.98 13.19 30.59
C TYR A 257 4.83 13.65 31.79
N LEU A 258 5.66 14.68 31.59
CA LEU A 258 6.47 15.29 32.65
C LEU A 258 5.63 15.86 33.79
N TRP A 259 4.39 16.30 33.54
CA TRP A 259 3.45 16.73 34.58
C TRP A 259 2.88 15.56 35.40
N GLY A 260 2.80 14.35 34.84
CA GLY A 260 2.53 13.10 35.55
C GLY A 260 3.79 12.42 36.10
N ASP A 261 4.16 11.27 35.55
CA ASP A 261 5.31 10.43 35.97
C ASP A 261 6.69 10.99 35.54
N GLY A 262 6.94 12.27 35.79
CA GLY A 262 8.24 12.92 35.56
C GLY A 262 8.61 13.98 36.60
N THR A 263 9.85 14.44 36.59
CA THR A 263 10.37 15.46 37.51
C THR A 263 11.56 16.22 36.92
N ILE A 264 11.58 17.55 37.06
CA ILE A 264 12.77 18.39 36.88
C ILE A 264 13.38 18.71 38.25
N TYR A 265 14.71 18.72 38.38
CA TYR A 265 15.40 19.33 39.52
C TYR A 265 16.79 19.88 39.13
N PHE A 266 17.28 20.87 39.88
CA PHE A 266 18.60 21.47 39.70
C PHE A 266 19.50 21.11 40.88
N LYS A 267 20.69 20.53 40.62
CA LYS A 267 21.62 20.03 41.65
C LYS A 267 22.81 20.96 41.89
N ASN A 268 23.21 21.04 43.17
CA ASN A 268 24.43 21.70 43.69
C ASN A 268 24.43 23.24 43.50
N LYS A 269 25.45 23.94 44.04
CA LYS A 269 25.60 25.40 43.91
C LYS A 269 25.59 25.90 42.45
N ARG A 270 26.12 25.11 41.51
CA ARG A 270 26.12 25.38 40.04
C ARG A 270 24.86 24.89 39.30
N LYS A 271 23.73 24.73 40.02
CA LYS A 271 22.36 24.44 39.52
C LYS A 271 22.30 23.53 38.27
N LYS A 272 22.98 22.38 38.28
CA LYS A 272 23.02 21.47 37.11
C LYS A 272 21.66 20.79 36.93
N GLY A 273 21.00 21.03 35.80
CA GLY A 273 19.66 20.52 35.51
C GLY A 273 19.63 19.01 35.27
N ARG A 274 18.60 18.36 35.82
CA ARG A 274 18.30 16.94 35.70
C ARG A 274 16.81 16.78 35.43
N ILE A 275 16.47 15.88 34.52
CA ILE A 275 15.09 15.49 34.24
C ILE A 275 15.02 13.97 34.27
N SER A 276 14.01 13.45 34.97
CA SER A 276 13.74 12.02 35.10
C SER A 276 12.28 11.75 34.74
N PHE A 277 12.03 10.67 33.99
CA PHE A 277 10.71 10.12 33.68
C PHE A 277 10.65 8.68 34.20
N TYR A 278 9.50 8.24 34.69
CA TYR A 278 9.29 6.91 35.26
C TYR A 278 8.18 6.19 34.49
N GLY A 279 8.25 4.87 34.36
CA GLY A 279 7.26 4.11 33.60
C GLY A 279 7.78 2.78 33.10
N LYS A 280 7.07 2.16 32.15
CA LYS A 280 7.51 0.93 31.49
C LYS A 280 8.69 1.19 30.55
N ARG A 281 9.61 0.23 30.43
CA ARG A 281 10.80 0.34 29.55
C ARG A 281 10.41 0.63 28.09
N GLU A 282 9.38 -0.04 27.58
CA GLU A 282 8.86 0.11 26.21
C GLU A 282 8.32 1.53 25.94
N ASP A 283 7.59 2.11 26.89
CA ASP A 283 7.03 3.46 26.76
C ASP A 283 8.10 4.56 26.93
N LEU A 284 9.04 4.36 27.86
CA LEU A 284 10.18 5.26 28.05
C LEU A 284 11.13 5.28 26.83
N ILE A 285 11.15 4.22 26.00
CA ILE A 285 11.85 4.23 24.71
C ILE A 285 11.20 5.20 23.72
N LEU A 286 9.88 5.40 23.76
CA LEU A 286 9.19 6.39 22.92
C LEU A 286 9.58 7.83 23.33
N ILE A 287 9.60 8.12 24.63
CA ILE A 287 10.09 9.42 25.15
C ILE A 287 11.56 9.62 24.75
N LYS A 288 12.39 8.57 24.79
CA LYS A 288 13.79 8.63 24.33
C LYS A 288 13.91 8.88 22.82
N LYS A 289 13.07 8.26 21.97
CA LYS A 289 13.01 8.52 20.52
C LYS A 289 12.68 10.00 20.27
N ASP A 290 11.69 10.55 20.96
CA ASP A 290 11.24 11.94 20.78
C ASP A 290 12.24 12.96 21.34
N LEU A 291 12.89 12.70 22.49
CA LEU A 291 14.01 13.53 23.00
C LEU A 291 15.18 13.60 21.99
N LYS A 292 15.48 12.49 21.31
CA LYS A 292 16.54 12.47 20.27
C LYS A 292 16.21 13.38 19.08
N LYS A 293 14.93 13.48 18.67
CA LYS A 293 14.48 14.38 17.58
C LYS A 293 14.74 15.86 17.90
N ILE A 294 14.65 16.26 19.17
CA ILE A 294 14.97 17.62 19.65
C ILE A 294 16.43 17.73 20.14
N ASN A 295 17.32 16.87 19.63
CA ASN A 295 18.77 16.88 19.87
C ASN A 295 19.17 16.81 21.35
N PHE A 296 18.46 15.99 22.15
CA PHE A 296 18.83 15.64 23.53
C PHE A 296 18.89 14.12 23.73
N ASN A 297 20.00 13.65 24.33
CA ASN A 297 20.22 12.23 24.62
C ASN A 297 19.83 11.89 26.07
N ALA A 298 19.17 10.74 26.25
CA ALA A 298 18.78 10.21 27.56
C ALA A 298 19.11 8.72 27.70
N TYR A 299 19.38 8.28 28.93
CA TYR A 299 19.70 6.89 29.27
C TYR A 299 18.62 6.25 30.13
N LEU A 300 18.39 4.96 29.93
CA LEU A 300 17.50 4.16 30.75
C LEU A 300 18.28 3.62 31.95
N GLN A 301 17.70 3.72 33.14
CA GLN A 301 18.17 3.07 34.35
C GLN A 301 17.06 2.16 34.87
N SER A 302 17.45 1.04 35.50
CA SER A 302 16.54 0.14 36.20
C SER A 302 17.06 -0.08 37.61
N LYS A 303 16.17 -0.09 38.62
CA LYS A 303 16.53 -0.36 40.01
C LYS A 303 15.45 -1.22 40.68
N LYS A 304 15.84 -2.36 41.22
CA LYS A 304 14.99 -3.14 42.14
C LYS A 304 14.77 -2.35 43.43
N ARG A 305 13.53 -2.27 43.90
CA ARG A 305 13.15 -1.68 45.19
C ARG A 305 12.18 -2.58 45.93
N LYS A 306 12.41 -2.76 47.22
CA LYS A 306 11.41 -3.33 48.13
C LYS A 306 10.47 -2.21 48.59
N HIS A 307 9.18 -2.38 48.36
CA HIS A 307 8.11 -1.49 48.76
C HIS A 307 7.34 -2.11 49.92
N LYS A 308 6.95 -1.30 50.91
CA LYS A 308 6.04 -1.66 52.01
C LYS A 308 4.89 -0.66 51.99
N ILE A 309 3.66 -1.14 51.80
CA ILE A 309 2.44 -0.32 51.72
C ILE A 309 1.47 -0.79 52.80
N THR A 310 1.28 0.04 53.84
CA THR A 310 0.23 -0.15 54.84
C THR A 310 -1.10 0.34 54.27
N THR A 311 -2.09 -0.54 54.15
CA THR A 311 -3.47 -0.18 53.83
C THR A 311 -4.32 -0.29 55.09
N LEU A 312 -5.56 0.24 55.06
CA LEU A 312 -6.53 0.12 56.17
C LEU A 312 -6.84 -1.32 56.59
N TYR A 313 -6.53 -2.32 55.76
CA TYR A 313 -6.86 -3.73 55.99
C TYR A 313 -5.64 -4.64 56.17
N LYS A 314 -4.50 -4.31 55.56
CA LYS A 314 -3.27 -5.13 55.59
C LYS A 314 -2.05 -4.33 55.17
N THR A 315 -0.88 -4.69 55.70
CA THR A 315 0.41 -4.23 55.18
C THR A 315 0.94 -5.20 54.13
N TYR A 316 1.25 -4.70 52.94
CA TYR A 316 1.83 -5.48 51.85
C TYR A 316 3.30 -5.13 51.68
N SER A 317 4.17 -6.14 51.57
CA SER A 317 5.57 -5.98 51.20
C SER A 317 5.82 -6.69 49.87
N PHE A 318 6.42 -6.02 48.90
CA PHE A 318 6.73 -6.59 47.59
C PHE A 318 7.99 -5.96 46.99
N GLU A 319 8.70 -6.68 46.12
CA GLU A 319 9.80 -6.14 45.34
C GLU A 319 9.31 -5.78 43.93
N ASN A 320 9.75 -4.62 43.41
CA ASN A 320 9.40 -4.15 42.08
C ASN A 320 10.65 -3.59 41.37
N GLN A 321 10.69 -3.69 40.04
CA GLN A 321 11.74 -3.12 39.22
C GLN A 321 11.30 -1.76 38.67
N GLU A 322 11.72 -0.69 39.34
CA GLU A 322 11.52 0.68 38.86
C GLU A 322 12.42 0.93 37.64
N VAL A 323 11.83 1.37 36.52
CA VAL A 323 12.57 1.82 35.33
C VAL A 323 12.38 3.32 35.17
N SER A 324 13.47 4.03 34.88
CA SER A 324 13.45 5.47 34.64
C SER A 324 14.30 5.87 33.44
N LEU A 325 13.85 6.89 32.72
CA LEU A 325 14.62 7.57 31.67
C LEU A 325 15.19 8.87 32.25
N ASN A 326 16.50 9.06 32.14
CA ASN A 326 17.20 10.17 32.79
C ASN A 326 18.08 10.91 31.79
N LEU A 327 18.18 12.24 31.92
CA LEU A 327 19.29 13.00 31.33
C LEU A 327 19.80 14.13 32.22
N ALA A 328 21.02 14.58 31.90
CA ALA A 328 21.66 15.74 32.48
C ALA A 328 21.70 16.85 31.42
N SER A 329 20.77 17.80 31.51
CA SER A 329 20.71 18.96 30.62
C SER A 329 20.12 20.14 31.38
N THR A 330 20.94 21.16 31.62
CA THR A 330 20.46 22.42 32.20
C THR A 330 19.62 23.20 31.19
N SER A 331 19.99 23.20 29.91
CA SER A 331 19.26 23.91 28.85
C SER A 331 17.85 23.37 28.63
N LEU A 332 17.66 22.05 28.55
CA LEU A 332 16.31 21.47 28.43
C LEU A 332 15.50 21.65 29.73
N ALA A 333 16.14 21.57 30.90
CA ALA A 333 15.46 21.77 32.18
C ALA A 333 14.90 23.20 32.32
N ILE A 334 15.67 24.23 31.92
CA ILE A 334 15.21 25.62 31.93
C ILE A 334 14.17 25.87 30.83
N LEU A 335 14.34 25.32 29.62
CA LEU A 335 13.32 25.45 28.57
C LEU A 335 11.96 24.88 29.00
N LEU A 336 11.94 23.71 29.63
CA LEU A 336 10.71 23.11 30.14
C LEU A 336 10.12 23.92 31.32
N GLN A 337 10.96 24.49 32.19
CA GLN A 337 10.52 25.42 33.24
C GLN A 337 9.93 26.72 32.64
N ALA A 338 10.49 27.25 31.54
CA ALA A 338 9.93 28.40 30.81
C ALA A 338 8.56 28.08 30.18
N LEU A 339 8.37 26.85 29.72
CA LEU A 339 7.07 26.28 29.34
C LEU A 339 6.19 25.92 30.55
N GLY A 340 6.50 26.39 31.75
CA GLY A 340 5.68 26.24 32.96
C GLY A 340 5.71 24.84 33.60
N ALA A 341 6.70 24.00 33.29
CA ALA A 341 6.83 22.71 33.97
C ALA A 341 7.12 22.89 35.47
N PRO A 342 6.38 22.23 36.38
CA PRO A 342 6.63 22.30 37.81
C PRO A 342 7.97 21.64 38.17
N VAL A 343 8.82 22.38 38.89
CA VAL A 343 10.18 21.96 39.28
C VAL A 343 10.16 21.42 40.71
N GLY A 344 10.86 20.30 40.96
CA GLY A 344 10.89 19.65 42.27
C GLY A 344 9.60 18.92 42.61
N ASN A 345 9.20 18.94 43.89
CA ASN A 345 8.07 18.14 44.36
C ASN A 345 6.71 18.82 44.10
N LYS A 346 5.97 18.28 43.12
CA LYS A 346 4.62 18.69 42.71
C LYS A 346 3.57 18.65 43.81
N THR A 347 3.74 17.80 44.83
CA THR A 347 2.76 17.69 45.93
C THR A 347 2.82 18.86 46.91
N ARG A 348 3.95 19.60 46.92
CA ARG A 348 4.28 20.70 47.85
C ARG A 348 4.38 22.08 47.18
N GLN A 349 3.75 22.27 46.03
CA GLN A 349 3.78 23.54 45.30
C GLN A 349 2.43 23.83 44.62
N ASN A 350 2.21 25.10 44.30
CA ASN A 350 1.12 25.52 43.42
C ASN A 350 1.57 25.46 41.96
N PHE A 351 0.72 24.94 41.08
CA PHE A 351 0.88 25.03 39.62
C PHE A 351 -0.49 25.09 38.93
N SER A 352 -0.55 25.67 37.74
CA SER A 352 -1.74 25.83 36.89
C SER A 352 -1.31 25.82 35.43
N LEU A 353 -2.21 25.49 34.50
CA LEU A 353 -1.89 25.50 33.07
C LEU A 353 -1.45 26.91 32.63
N PRO A 354 -0.34 27.05 31.86
CA PRO A 354 0.11 28.34 31.34
C PRO A 354 -0.97 29.04 30.51
N GLN A 355 -1.05 30.37 30.55
CA GLN A 355 -2.10 31.11 29.84
C GLN A 355 -2.01 30.97 28.30
N TRP A 356 -0.83 30.70 27.75
CA TRP A 356 -0.68 30.35 26.33
C TRP A 356 -1.35 29.02 25.96
N PHE A 357 -1.46 28.07 26.90
CA PHE A 357 -2.02 26.74 26.64
C PHE A 357 -3.49 26.80 26.21
N PHE A 358 -4.27 27.68 26.82
CA PHE A 358 -5.67 27.88 26.45
C PHE A 358 -5.86 28.50 25.06
N ARG A 359 -4.83 29.15 24.51
CA ARG A 359 -4.84 29.77 23.16
C ARG A 359 -4.44 28.81 22.04
N LEU A 360 -3.98 27.60 22.37
CA LEU A 360 -3.53 26.61 21.39
C LEU A 360 -4.71 25.95 20.64
N PRO A 361 -4.52 25.52 19.38
CA PRO A 361 -5.49 24.69 18.68
C PRO A 361 -5.69 23.32 19.37
N LEU A 362 -6.84 22.69 19.14
CA LEU A 362 -7.21 21.41 19.78
C LEU A 362 -6.15 20.33 19.61
N TRP A 363 -5.49 20.22 18.45
CA TRP A 363 -4.47 19.20 18.23
C TRP A 363 -3.20 19.39 19.06
N GLN A 364 -2.83 20.63 19.40
CA GLN A 364 -1.72 20.91 20.31
C GLN A 364 -2.12 20.68 21.77
N LYS A 365 -3.33 21.08 22.17
CA LYS A 365 -3.92 20.71 23.48
C LYS A 365 -3.98 19.19 23.67
N ARG A 366 -4.34 18.45 22.61
CA ARG A 366 -4.41 16.99 22.55
C ARG A 366 -3.07 16.32 22.86
N LEU A 367 -1.96 16.81 22.28
CA LEU A 367 -0.63 16.24 22.50
C LEU A 367 -0.19 16.29 23.97
N PHE A 368 -0.43 17.42 24.64
CA PHE A 368 -0.19 17.55 26.09
C PHE A 368 -1.11 16.63 26.91
N LEU A 369 -2.41 16.67 26.65
CA LEU A 369 -3.38 15.85 27.40
C LEU A 369 -3.10 14.35 27.23
N ALA A 370 -2.84 13.87 26.02
CA ALA A 370 -2.59 12.46 25.75
C ALA A 370 -1.28 11.97 26.42
N GLY A 371 -0.23 12.81 26.46
CA GLY A 371 1.00 12.51 27.22
C GLY A 371 0.75 12.48 28.73
N PHE A 372 -0.02 13.43 29.26
CA PHE A 372 -0.39 13.49 30.68
C PHE A 372 -1.28 12.31 31.08
N PHE A 373 -2.19 11.89 30.21
CA PHE A 373 -3.05 10.71 30.39
C PHE A 373 -2.27 9.40 30.29
N GLY A 374 -1.20 9.36 29.48
CA GLY A 374 -0.23 8.26 29.44
C GLY A 374 0.29 7.88 30.82
N ALA A 375 0.56 8.87 31.66
CA ALA A 375 0.82 8.73 33.09
C ALA A 375 -0.47 8.57 33.93
N GLU A 376 -1.22 9.66 34.15
CA GLU A 376 -2.14 9.82 35.31
C GLU A 376 -3.60 9.38 35.07
N LEU A 377 -4.03 9.19 33.82
CA LEU A 377 -5.41 8.77 33.52
C LEU A 377 -5.54 7.25 33.59
N SER A 378 -6.62 6.77 34.24
CA SER A 378 -6.98 5.36 34.30
C SER A 378 -7.16 4.71 32.92
N SER A 379 -6.60 3.52 32.71
CA SER A 379 -6.86 2.69 31.51
C SER A 379 -8.36 2.37 31.34
N PRO A 380 -8.87 2.24 30.10
CA PRO A 380 -10.22 1.72 29.85
C PRO A 380 -10.41 0.33 30.48
N LYS A 381 -11.43 0.18 31.34
CA LYS A 381 -11.73 -1.10 32.00
C LYS A 381 -13.23 -1.29 32.18
N ILE A 382 -13.71 -2.50 31.91
CA ILE A 382 -15.12 -2.90 32.11
C ILE A 382 -15.45 -3.04 33.60
N ILE A 383 -16.67 -2.69 33.98
CA ILE A 383 -17.19 -2.81 35.34
C ILE A 383 -17.27 -4.30 35.74
N THR A 384 -16.70 -4.64 36.89
CA THR A 384 -16.71 -6.02 37.42
C THR A 384 -18.15 -6.56 37.55
N LYS A 385 -18.38 -7.80 37.13
CA LYS A 385 -19.71 -8.44 36.94
C LYS A 385 -20.63 -7.82 35.87
N HIS A 386 -20.25 -6.72 35.21
CA HIS A 386 -21.08 -6.02 34.20
C HIS A 386 -20.37 -5.92 32.84
N ASN A 387 -20.40 -7.03 32.08
CA ASN A 387 -19.61 -7.31 30.86
C ASN A 387 -19.66 -6.30 29.68
N PHE A 388 -20.48 -5.24 29.75
CA PHE A 388 -20.83 -4.36 28.64
C PHE A 388 -20.66 -2.85 28.93
N ASN A 389 -20.25 -2.47 30.14
CA ASN A 389 -20.12 -1.05 30.55
C ASN A 389 -18.71 -0.78 31.08
N PHE A 390 -18.14 0.37 30.72
CA PHE A 390 -16.84 0.83 31.25
C PHE A 390 -16.99 1.55 32.58
N TYR A 391 -15.99 1.41 33.45
CA TYR A 391 -15.82 2.29 34.60
C TYR A 391 -15.68 3.75 34.13
N MET A 392 -16.18 4.68 34.95
CA MET A 392 -15.92 6.11 34.80
C MET A 392 -14.40 6.35 34.78
N PRO A 393 -13.83 6.99 33.74
CA PRO A 393 -12.41 7.29 33.72
C PRO A 393 -12.07 8.28 34.85
N VAL A 394 -10.94 8.04 35.52
CA VAL A 394 -10.50 8.86 36.66
C VAL A 394 -9.08 9.36 36.42
N LEU A 395 -8.94 10.68 36.40
CA LEU A 395 -7.65 11.36 36.49
C LEU A 395 -7.36 11.64 37.97
N SER A 396 -6.19 11.24 38.45
CA SER A 396 -5.75 11.45 39.84
C SER A 396 -4.65 12.49 39.94
N LEU A 397 -4.49 13.08 41.12
CA LEU A 397 -3.22 13.67 41.58
C LEU A 397 -3.16 13.64 43.11
N ASN A 398 -1.95 13.78 43.67
CA ASN A 398 -1.73 13.86 45.11
C ASN A 398 -1.19 15.25 45.49
N LYS A 399 -1.67 15.80 46.61
CA LYS A 399 -1.15 17.02 47.24
C LYS A 399 -0.86 16.77 48.72
N GLU A 400 0.13 17.47 49.24
CA GLU A 400 0.31 17.61 50.68
C GLU A 400 -0.76 18.57 51.26
N GLU A 401 -0.98 18.50 52.57
CA GLU A 401 -1.78 19.48 53.31
C GLU A 401 -1.40 20.94 52.96
N GLY A 402 -2.40 21.81 52.82
CA GLY A 402 -2.28 23.19 52.34
C GLY A 402 -2.47 23.35 50.83
N TYR A 403 -2.03 22.39 50.01
CA TYR A 403 -2.03 22.51 48.55
C TYR A 403 -3.30 21.96 47.86
N GLN A 404 -4.30 21.50 48.61
CA GLN A 404 -5.48 20.82 48.05
C GLN A 404 -6.37 21.76 47.23
N LYS A 405 -6.45 23.06 47.58
CA LYS A 405 -7.20 24.08 46.81
C LYS A 405 -6.60 24.27 45.41
N ASN A 406 -5.26 24.34 45.30
CA ASN A 406 -4.57 24.37 44.01
C ASN A 406 -4.82 23.08 43.20
N GLY A 407 -4.68 21.91 43.81
CA GLY A 407 -4.93 20.64 43.12
C GLY A 407 -6.37 20.50 42.58
N LYS A 408 -7.37 21.04 43.29
CA LYS A 408 -8.75 21.16 42.77
C LYS A 408 -8.85 22.14 41.60
N ASN A 409 -8.19 23.30 41.67
CA ASN A 409 -8.25 24.31 40.61
C ASN A 409 -7.59 23.82 39.31
N PHE A 410 -6.40 23.22 39.36
CA PHE A 410 -5.79 22.60 38.18
C PHE A 410 -6.67 21.50 37.56
N LEU A 411 -7.38 20.69 38.36
CA LEU A 411 -8.35 19.73 37.82
C LEU A 411 -9.60 20.40 37.22
N LYS A 412 -9.99 21.61 37.64
CA LYS A 412 -11.01 22.43 36.95
C LYS A 412 -10.50 22.98 35.62
N GLU A 413 -9.23 23.38 35.54
CA GLU A 413 -8.59 23.81 34.29
C GLU A 413 -8.55 22.66 33.27
N ILE A 414 -8.10 21.47 33.68
CA ILE A 414 -8.15 20.26 32.84
C ILE A 414 -9.59 19.91 32.44
N ALA A 415 -10.56 20.04 33.35
CA ALA A 415 -11.98 19.82 33.03
C ALA A 415 -12.52 20.83 32.00
N LYS A 416 -12.11 22.11 32.06
CA LYS A 416 -12.46 23.13 31.06
C LYS A 416 -11.90 22.77 29.69
N VAL A 417 -10.63 22.37 29.61
CA VAL A 417 -10.01 21.96 28.34
C VAL A 417 -10.65 20.68 27.78
N LEU A 418 -10.94 19.69 28.63
CA LEU A 418 -11.64 18.47 28.24
C LEU A 418 -13.03 18.74 27.63
N ASN A 419 -13.73 19.76 28.10
CA ASN A 419 -15.02 20.16 27.54
C ASN A 419 -14.90 20.65 26.09
N GLU A 420 -13.77 21.25 25.69
CA GLU A 420 -13.51 21.66 24.29
C GLU A 420 -13.47 20.45 23.32
N PHE A 421 -13.15 19.25 23.80
CA PHE A 421 -13.21 18.01 23.01
C PHE A 421 -14.58 17.32 23.05
N GLY A 422 -15.53 17.83 23.83
CA GLY A 422 -16.82 17.20 24.13
C GLY A 422 -16.75 16.14 25.24
N VAL A 423 -15.69 16.12 26.06
CA VAL A 423 -15.56 15.17 27.18
C VAL A 423 -16.24 15.74 28.42
N LYS A 424 -17.41 15.18 28.74
CA LYS A 424 -18.27 15.60 29.85
C LYS A 424 -17.65 15.12 31.18
N THR A 425 -17.47 16.02 32.14
CA THR A 425 -16.97 15.68 33.49
C THR A 425 -18.13 15.49 34.48
N LYS A 426 -17.90 14.85 35.63
CA LYS A 426 -18.96 14.53 36.61
C LYS A 426 -18.77 15.17 37.98
N LYS A 427 -17.62 14.98 38.62
CA LYS A 427 -17.23 15.71 39.86
C LYS A 427 -15.74 15.56 40.17
N ILE A 428 -15.22 16.50 40.96
CA ILE A 428 -13.90 16.37 41.61
C ILE A 428 -14.12 15.85 43.04
N THR A 429 -13.46 14.77 43.41
CA THR A 429 -13.50 14.20 44.78
C THR A 429 -12.13 14.34 45.45
N GLN A 430 -12.10 14.35 46.78
CA GLN A 430 -10.89 14.38 47.61
C GLN A 430 -10.99 13.25 48.66
N ARG A 431 -9.85 12.62 48.98
CA ARG A 431 -9.72 11.64 50.07
C ARG A 431 -8.47 11.95 50.89
N LYS A 432 -8.50 11.76 52.21
CA LYS A 432 -7.28 11.59 53.01
C LYS A 432 -6.65 10.24 52.61
N GLU A 433 -5.35 10.26 52.32
CA GLU A 433 -4.54 9.04 52.13
C GLU A 433 -3.58 8.89 53.33
N GLN A 434 -2.41 8.30 53.14
CA GLN A 434 -1.43 8.06 54.20
C GLN A 434 -0.73 9.36 54.65
N ILE A 435 -0.27 9.39 55.90
CA ILE A 435 0.72 10.36 56.36
C ILE A 435 2.05 10.07 55.63
N ASN A 436 2.71 11.11 55.12
CA ASN A 436 3.93 10.97 54.34
C ASN A 436 5.19 10.90 55.24
N LYS A 437 6.35 10.61 54.63
CA LYS A 437 7.64 10.44 55.33
C LYS A 437 8.14 11.66 56.12
N ASN A 438 7.48 12.82 56.01
CA ASN A 438 7.76 14.04 56.75
C ASN A 438 6.64 14.38 57.77
N GLY A 439 5.85 13.38 58.20
CA GLY A 439 4.80 13.56 59.22
C GLY A 439 3.53 14.28 58.75
N LYS A 440 3.44 14.70 57.48
CA LYS A 440 2.31 15.47 56.95
C LYS A 440 1.27 14.62 56.23
N GLN A 441 0.00 14.98 56.38
CA GLN A 441 -1.13 14.34 55.72
C GLN A 441 -1.07 14.49 54.19
N SER A 442 -1.29 13.40 53.46
CA SER A 442 -1.46 13.41 52.01
C SER A 442 -2.94 13.38 51.61
N TYR A 443 -3.28 14.04 50.51
CA TYR A 443 -4.63 14.08 49.95
C TYR A 443 -4.61 13.68 48.47
N ARG A 444 -5.37 12.64 48.13
CA ARG A 444 -5.64 12.26 46.74
C ARG A 444 -6.86 13.00 46.24
N ILE A 445 -6.70 13.71 45.14
CA ILE A 445 -7.74 14.48 44.46
C ILE A 445 -8.00 13.79 43.11
N ARG A 446 -9.27 13.62 42.75
CA ARG A 446 -9.68 12.82 41.58
C ARG A 446 -10.75 13.53 40.79
N LEU A 447 -10.47 13.85 39.53
CA LEU A 447 -11.46 14.27 38.55
C LEU A 447 -12.10 13.01 37.95
N ILE A 448 -13.41 12.89 38.10
CA ILE A 448 -14.20 11.77 37.56
C ILE A 448 -14.85 12.23 36.25
N LEU A 449 -14.54 11.54 35.15
CA LEU A 449 -15.08 11.78 33.82
C LEU A 449 -16.36 10.97 33.60
N SER A 450 -17.19 11.39 32.65
CA SER A 450 -18.43 10.67 32.32
C SER A 450 -18.14 9.34 31.62
N SER A 451 -18.84 8.28 32.05
CA SER A 451 -18.86 6.97 31.37
C SER A 451 -19.92 6.88 30.27
N GLN A 452 -20.55 7.99 29.88
CA GLN A 452 -21.52 8.01 28.78
C GLN A 452 -20.81 7.75 27.43
N PRO A 453 -21.38 6.93 26.52
CA PRO A 453 -20.69 6.47 25.31
C PRO A 453 -20.04 7.58 24.48
N GLU A 454 -20.81 8.60 24.08
CA GLU A 454 -20.34 9.81 23.37
C GLU A 454 -19.15 10.48 24.08
N SER A 455 -19.18 10.60 25.41
CA SER A 455 -18.09 11.21 26.17
C SER A 455 -16.85 10.32 26.28
N LEU A 456 -17.01 8.99 26.19
CA LEU A 456 -15.91 8.04 26.11
C LEU A 456 -15.29 8.03 24.71
N LEU A 457 -16.10 8.11 23.66
CA LEU A 457 -15.64 8.25 22.27
C LEU A 457 -14.89 9.57 22.06
N ASN A 458 -15.41 10.69 22.60
CA ASN A 458 -14.69 11.97 22.60
C ASN A 458 -13.33 11.87 23.35
N LEU A 459 -13.26 11.16 24.47
CA LEU A 459 -12.02 11.02 25.24
C LEU A 459 -11.00 10.12 24.54
N LEU A 460 -11.42 8.94 24.09
CA LEU A 460 -10.54 7.91 23.56
C LEU A 460 -10.26 8.10 22.07
N GLY A 461 -11.26 8.48 21.28
CA GLY A 461 -11.17 8.68 19.85
C GLY A 461 -10.49 9.99 19.44
N LYS A 462 -10.65 11.07 20.21
CA LYS A 462 -10.03 12.37 19.91
C LYS A 462 -8.71 12.61 20.62
N ILE A 463 -8.59 12.26 21.91
CA ILE A 463 -7.38 12.52 22.71
C ILE A 463 -6.48 11.29 22.76
N ASN A 464 -7.01 10.17 23.25
CA ASN A 464 -6.27 8.91 23.47
C ASN A 464 -5.08 9.09 24.43
N TYR A 465 -4.10 8.18 24.38
CA TYR A 465 -2.89 8.15 25.19
C TYR A 465 -1.64 8.27 24.31
N GLU A 466 -0.63 8.99 24.78
CA GLU A 466 0.75 9.00 24.25
C GLU A 466 1.68 8.42 25.32
N TYR A 467 2.79 7.81 24.90
CA TYR A 467 3.76 7.16 25.81
C TYR A 467 3.13 6.15 26.80
N ASN A 468 2.06 5.47 26.38
CA ASN A 468 1.54 4.30 27.08
C ASN A 468 0.84 3.36 26.08
N GLN A 469 1.61 2.45 25.49
CA GLN A 469 1.15 1.56 24.42
C GLN A 469 -0.01 0.65 24.86
N GLU A 470 -0.01 0.20 26.12
CA GLU A 470 -1.09 -0.63 26.65
C GLU A 470 -2.40 0.14 26.82
N LYS A 471 -2.36 1.36 27.37
CA LYS A 471 -3.55 2.22 27.47
C LYS A 471 -4.07 2.60 26.07
N GLN A 472 -3.19 2.90 25.12
CA GLN A 472 -3.54 3.22 23.73
C GLN A 472 -4.18 2.04 22.99
N PHE A 473 -3.63 0.83 23.15
CA PHE A 473 -4.22 -0.41 22.63
C PHE A 473 -5.63 -0.66 23.21
N LEU A 474 -5.78 -0.56 24.54
CA LEU A 474 -7.08 -0.71 25.21
C LEU A 474 -8.08 0.40 24.82
N ALA A 475 -7.61 1.60 24.48
CA ALA A 475 -8.47 2.70 23.98
C ALA A 475 -9.08 2.38 22.62
N ASN A 476 -8.26 1.95 21.64
CA ASN A 476 -8.73 1.54 20.32
C ASN A 476 -9.78 0.41 20.42
N LEU A 477 -9.54 -0.59 21.27
CA LEU A 477 -10.49 -1.67 21.54
C LEU A 477 -11.79 -1.19 22.19
N ALA A 478 -11.70 -0.22 23.11
CA ALA A 478 -12.87 0.34 23.77
C ALA A 478 -13.73 1.19 22.82
N ILE A 479 -13.12 1.98 21.92
CA ILE A 479 -13.83 2.74 20.87
C ILE A 479 -14.66 1.79 20.01
N HIS A 480 -14.02 0.80 19.40
CA HIS A 480 -14.67 -0.15 18.49
C HIS A 480 -15.79 -0.96 19.18
N PHE A 481 -15.59 -1.37 20.45
CA PHE A 481 -16.64 -2.02 21.24
C PHE A 481 -17.82 -1.10 21.57
N ILE A 482 -17.56 0.17 21.90
CA ILE A 482 -18.62 1.15 22.18
C ILE A 482 -19.44 1.42 20.91
N ASN A 483 -18.77 1.64 19.78
CA ASN A 483 -19.42 1.82 18.47
C ASN A 483 -20.29 0.61 18.10
N ALA A 484 -19.73 -0.62 18.16
CA ALA A 484 -20.46 -1.86 17.92
C ALA A 484 -21.71 -2.00 18.82
N LYS A 485 -21.56 -1.70 20.12
CA LYS A 485 -22.66 -1.78 21.10
C LYS A 485 -23.74 -0.73 20.83
N GLN A 486 -23.37 0.49 20.45
CA GLN A 486 -24.36 1.54 20.11
C GLN A 486 -25.13 1.19 18.84
N LYS A 487 -24.44 0.74 17.78
CA LYS A 487 -25.06 0.22 16.54
C LYS A 487 -26.01 -0.95 16.81
N PHE A 488 -25.66 -1.86 17.72
CA PHE A 488 -26.53 -2.96 18.15
C PHE A 488 -27.81 -2.44 18.83
N ILE A 489 -27.68 -1.60 19.87
CA ILE A 489 -28.83 -1.05 20.60
C ILE A 489 -29.74 -0.23 19.68
N SER A 490 -29.20 0.49 18.69
CA SER A 490 -30.01 1.25 17.73
C SER A 490 -30.79 0.40 16.71
N LYS A 491 -30.47 -0.89 16.55
CA LYS A 491 -31.16 -1.78 15.61
C LYS A 491 -32.31 -2.55 16.24
N ASP A 492 -32.15 -3.00 17.49
CA ASP A 492 -33.16 -3.80 18.19
C ASP A 492 -34.45 -3.02 18.54
N GLY A 493 -34.49 -1.69 18.34
CA GLY A 493 -35.63 -0.82 18.65
C GLY A 493 -35.97 -0.68 20.14
N THR A 494 -35.35 -1.48 21.01
CA THR A 494 -35.65 -1.51 22.44
C THR A 494 -35.12 -0.27 23.19
N LYS A 495 -35.93 0.26 24.10
CA LYS A 495 -35.51 1.33 25.05
C LYS A 495 -34.54 0.82 26.15
N LEU A 496 -33.79 -0.26 25.90
CA LEU A 496 -32.97 -0.94 26.89
C LEU A 496 -31.53 -0.39 26.94
N ALA A 497 -31.12 0.11 28.10
CA ALA A 497 -29.78 0.66 28.31
C ALA A 497 -28.62 -0.39 28.32
N ARG A 498 -28.91 -1.68 28.08
CA ARG A 498 -27.93 -2.78 28.08
C ARG A 498 -28.40 -3.96 27.20
N PRO A 499 -27.51 -4.61 26.42
CA PRO A 499 -27.79 -5.92 25.83
C PRO A 499 -27.86 -7.01 26.92
N PHE A 500 -28.57 -8.11 26.64
CA PHE A 500 -28.52 -9.31 27.48
C PHE A 500 -27.31 -10.19 27.16
N VAL A 501 -26.94 -11.07 28.11
CA VAL A 501 -25.88 -12.06 27.91
C VAL A 501 -26.36 -13.11 26.92
N GLY A 502 -25.68 -13.21 25.78
CA GLY A 502 -26.04 -14.10 24.67
C GLY A 502 -26.22 -13.31 23.36
N GLN A 503 -26.98 -12.22 23.41
CA GLN A 503 -27.30 -11.37 22.25
C GLN A 503 -26.09 -10.58 21.72
N PHE A 504 -25.23 -10.07 22.61
CA PHE A 504 -24.04 -9.31 22.25
C PHE A 504 -22.79 -9.91 22.92
N PRO A 505 -21.62 -9.97 22.26
CA PRO A 505 -20.40 -10.50 22.86
C PRO A 505 -19.91 -9.64 24.03
N THR A 506 -19.44 -10.30 25.11
CA THR A 506 -18.73 -9.61 26.19
C THR A 506 -17.44 -8.96 25.68
N PHE A 507 -16.97 -7.88 26.30
CA PHE A 507 -15.74 -7.19 25.85
C PHE A 507 -14.53 -8.14 25.67
N LYS A 508 -14.37 -9.13 26.57
CA LYS A 508 -13.31 -10.16 26.46
C LYS A 508 -13.47 -11.06 25.23
N LYS A 509 -14.71 -11.44 24.86
CA LYS A 509 -15.00 -12.23 23.64
C LYS A 509 -14.83 -11.37 22.38
N PHE A 510 -15.35 -10.13 22.41
CA PHE A 510 -15.26 -9.17 21.32
C PHE A 510 -13.81 -8.84 20.95
N ILE A 511 -12.95 -8.51 21.93
CA ILE A 511 -11.51 -8.26 21.68
C ILE A 511 -10.87 -9.45 20.95
N LYS A 512 -11.10 -10.70 21.42
CA LYS A 512 -10.47 -11.89 20.83
C LYS A 512 -10.81 -12.07 19.34
N LEU A 513 -12.01 -11.66 18.92
CA LEU A 513 -12.44 -11.67 17.52
C LEU A 513 -11.87 -10.46 16.75
N ALA A 514 -11.97 -9.26 17.33
CA ALA A 514 -11.54 -8.01 16.72
C ALA A 514 -10.02 -7.96 16.44
N ILE A 515 -9.18 -8.56 17.29
CA ILE A 515 -7.72 -8.60 17.11
C ILE A 515 -7.18 -9.89 16.50
N GLN A 516 -8.03 -10.77 15.96
CA GLN A 516 -7.62 -12.07 15.42
C GLN A 516 -6.48 -11.88 14.40
N ASN A 517 -5.29 -12.39 14.69
CA ASN A 517 -4.06 -12.22 13.88
C ASN A 517 -3.56 -10.77 13.68
N LEU A 518 -4.05 -9.77 14.41
CA LEU A 518 -3.65 -8.35 14.33
C LEU A 518 -2.66 -7.86 15.41
N GLY A 519 -2.25 -8.72 16.34
CA GLY A 519 -1.23 -8.38 17.35
C GLY A 519 -1.73 -7.38 18.39
N LYS A 520 -0.89 -6.39 18.74
CA LYS A 520 -1.19 -5.36 19.77
C LYS A 520 -1.07 -3.91 19.27
N GLY A 521 -1.02 -3.68 17.95
CA GLY A 521 -0.82 -2.34 17.38
C GLY A 521 -2.02 -1.39 17.41
N GLY A 522 -3.16 -1.81 17.97
CA GLY A 522 -4.39 -1.00 18.03
C GLY A 522 -5.31 -1.12 16.81
N LEU A 523 -4.92 -1.88 15.79
CA LEU A 523 -5.79 -2.28 14.68
C LEU A 523 -6.86 -3.27 15.14
N VAL A 524 -8.02 -3.21 14.49
CA VAL A 524 -9.14 -4.16 14.67
C VAL A 524 -9.76 -4.51 13.31
N TRP A 525 -10.34 -5.71 13.21
CA TRP A 525 -11.24 -6.07 12.12
C TRP A 525 -12.65 -5.52 12.38
N ASP A 526 -13.16 -4.71 11.46
CA ASP A 526 -14.60 -4.48 11.31
C ASP A 526 -15.10 -5.22 10.06
N GLU A 527 -16.41 -5.41 9.96
CA GLU A 527 -17.07 -6.08 8.83
C GLU A 527 -17.85 -5.04 8.01
N ILE A 528 -17.84 -5.17 6.69
CA ILE A 528 -18.63 -4.26 5.82
C ILE A 528 -20.12 -4.50 6.06
N GLU A 529 -20.87 -3.41 6.31
CA GLU A 529 -22.33 -3.39 6.43
C GLU A 529 -22.99 -3.00 5.10
N LYS A 530 -22.40 -2.07 4.34
CA LYS A 530 -22.88 -1.65 3.02
C LYS A 530 -21.74 -1.20 2.10
N ILE A 531 -21.99 -1.30 0.78
CA ILE A 531 -21.26 -0.58 -0.26
C ILE A 531 -22.32 0.08 -1.14
N GLU A 532 -22.31 1.41 -1.23
CA GLU A 532 -23.32 2.23 -1.93
C GLU A 532 -22.63 2.98 -3.09
N LYS A 533 -23.12 2.87 -4.34
CA LYS A 533 -22.52 3.58 -5.50
C LYS A 533 -23.13 4.99 -5.62
N ASN A 534 -22.35 6.01 -5.34
CA ASN A 534 -22.77 7.42 -5.29
C ASN A 534 -22.33 8.18 -6.55
N PRO A 535 -23.20 8.98 -7.19
CA PRO A 535 -22.78 9.96 -8.19
C PRO A 535 -21.77 10.97 -7.60
N PHE A 536 -20.69 11.27 -8.31
CA PHE A 536 -19.61 12.14 -7.81
C PHE A 536 -18.85 12.83 -8.95
N ALA A 537 -18.88 14.17 -8.94
CA ALA A 537 -18.34 15.02 -10.01
C ALA A 537 -17.16 15.92 -9.57
N ASP A 538 -16.53 15.62 -8.43
CA ASP A 538 -15.45 16.41 -7.81
C ASP A 538 -14.12 15.63 -7.79
N TYR A 539 -13.09 16.17 -7.13
CA TYR A 539 -11.74 15.60 -7.11
C TYR A 539 -11.59 14.40 -6.16
N VAL A 540 -10.97 13.35 -6.71
CA VAL A 540 -10.18 12.35 -6.01
C VAL A 540 -8.69 12.74 -5.97
N TYR A 541 -7.93 12.00 -5.16
CA TYR A 541 -6.60 12.28 -4.62
C TYR A 541 -5.98 10.93 -4.20
N ASP A 542 -4.69 10.91 -3.87
CA ASP A 542 -3.99 9.75 -3.29
C ASP A 542 -2.61 10.17 -2.77
N PHE A 543 -1.90 9.30 -2.06
CA PHE A 543 -0.48 9.45 -1.70
C PHE A 543 0.35 8.22 -2.08
N THR A 544 1.57 8.47 -2.56
CA THR A 544 2.69 7.50 -2.39
C THR A 544 3.46 7.87 -1.13
N VAL A 545 3.88 6.87 -0.34
CA VAL A 545 4.54 7.06 0.95
C VAL A 545 5.95 6.43 0.96
N ALA A 546 6.84 6.95 1.81
CA ALA A 546 8.24 6.52 1.86
C ALA A 546 8.44 5.13 2.54
N HIS A 547 7.48 4.69 3.35
CA HIS A 547 7.57 3.43 4.10
C HIS A 547 7.26 2.20 3.23
N SER A 548 8.04 1.13 3.35
CA SER A 548 8.01 -0.04 2.46
C SER A 548 6.69 -0.83 2.43
N SER A 549 5.86 -0.74 3.49
CA SER A 549 4.50 -1.31 3.49
C SER A 549 3.47 -0.47 2.70
N HIS A 550 3.87 0.69 2.17
CA HIS A 550 3.16 1.51 1.18
C HIS A 550 1.66 1.74 1.44
N ASN A 551 1.30 2.12 2.66
CA ASN A 551 -0.10 2.34 3.06
C ASN A 551 -0.24 3.54 4.00
N PHE A 552 -1.47 3.99 4.22
CA PHE A 552 -1.82 5.06 5.18
C PHE A 552 -3.20 4.84 5.81
N ILE A 553 -3.52 5.61 6.86
CA ILE A 553 -4.83 5.60 7.53
C ILE A 553 -5.75 6.68 6.94
N ALA A 554 -6.87 6.27 6.35
CA ALA A 554 -7.86 7.10 5.67
C ALA A 554 -9.27 6.83 6.23
N ASN A 555 -9.96 7.82 6.81
CA ASN A 555 -11.24 7.64 7.50
C ASN A 555 -11.27 6.46 8.52
N ASN A 556 -10.17 6.23 9.22
CA ASN A 556 -9.85 5.04 10.05
C ASN A 556 -9.50 3.75 9.30
N PHE A 557 -9.79 3.60 8.00
CA PHE A 557 -9.43 2.42 7.20
C PHE A 557 -7.93 2.42 6.87
N VAL A 558 -7.32 1.23 6.71
CA VAL A 558 -5.92 1.08 6.24
C VAL A 558 -5.92 0.85 4.72
N VAL A 559 -5.28 1.74 3.95
CA VAL A 559 -5.38 1.77 2.47
C VAL A 559 -4.05 2.01 1.74
N SER A 560 -3.98 1.70 0.44
CA SER A 560 -2.78 1.83 -0.42
C SER A 560 -3.12 2.35 -1.84
N ASN A 561 -2.16 2.41 -2.76
CA ASN A 561 -2.34 2.92 -4.13
C ASN A 561 -2.50 1.81 -5.20
N CYS A 562 -2.76 2.22 -6.45
CA CYS A 562 -2.95 1.33 -7.61
C CYS A 562 -1.79 1.43 -8.64
N GLY A 563 -1.68 0.45 -9.55
CA GLY A 563 -0.62 0.44 -10.58
C GLY A 563 -0.63 -0.73 -11.58
N TYR A 564 0.26 -0.63 -12.59
CA TYR A 564 0.33 -1.46 -13.81
C TYR A 564 1.76 -2.04 -14.01
N ASP A 565 1.98 -2.94 -14.97
CA ASP A 565 3.32 -3.36 -15.43
C ASP A 565 3.43 -3.28 -16.97
N ILE A 566 4.32 -2.41 -17.47
CA ILE A 566 4.57 -2.15 -18.90
C ILE A 566 5.47 -3.24 -19.48
N ASN A 567 5.20 -3.68 -20.71
CA ASN A 567 5.87 -4.81 -21.37
C ASN A 567 6.06 -6.01 -20.42
N CYS A 568 5.03 -6.33 -19.63
CA CYS A 568 4.90 -7.71 -19.19
C CYS A 568 4.68 -8.59 -20.43
N GLY A 569 5.31 -9.76 -20.44
CA GLY A 569 5.52 -10.57 -21.64
C GLY A 569 6.32 -11.83 -21.34
N MET A 570 6.54 -12.63 -22.38
CA MET A 570 7.18 -13.95 -22.30
C MET A 570 8.50 -13.96 -23.05
N LYS A 571 9.47 -14.74 -22.56
CA LYS A 571 10.56 -15.31 -23.37
C LYS A 571 10.50 -16.83 -23.26
N LEU A 572 10.62 -17.55 -24.37
CA LEU A 572 10.74 -19.01 -24.38
C LEU A 572 12.13 -19.40 -24.88
N LEU A 573 12.85 -20.19 -24.07
CA LEU A 573 14.13 -20.79 -24.41
C LEU A 573 13.90 -22.28 -24.75
N LYS A 574 14.58 -22.79 -25.78
CA LYS A 574 14.57 -24.20 -26.17
C LYS A 574 15.93 -24.86 -25.92
N SER A 575 15.91 -26.15 -25.61
CA SER A 575 17.10 -27.00 -25.52
C SER A 575 17.07 -28.08 -26.61
N GLU A 576 18.17 -28.82 -26.77
CA GLU A 576 18.23 -30.02 -27.62
C GLU A 576 17.88 -31.30 -26.85
N TYR A 577 17.61 -31.21 -25.54
CA TYR A 577 17.42 -32.36 -24.66
C TYR A 577 15.95 -32.76 -24.56
N SER A 578 15.70 -34.07 -24.42
CA SER A 578 14.39 -34.63 -24.08
C SER A 578 14.14 -34.66 -22.57
N GLU A 579 12.87 -34.84 -22.19
CA GLU A 579 12.46 -35.11 -20.80
C GLU A 579 13.28 -36.23 -20.18
N LYS A 580 13.54 -37.32 -20.91
CA LYS A 580 14.23 -38.52 -20.38
C LYS A 580 15.62 -38.20 -19.85
N GLU A 581 16.37 -37.35 -20.56
CA GLU A 581 17.75 -36.98 -20.21
C GLU A 581 17.80 -35.98 -19.04
N ILE A 582 16.87 -35.03 -19.02
CA ILE A 582 16.82 -33.97 -18.01
C ILE A 582 16.11 -34.42 -16.73
N LYS A 583 15.28 -35.47 -16.75
CA LYS A 583 14.48 -35.97 -15.61
C LYS A 583 15.24 -36.12 -14.29
N PRO A 584 16.48 -36.65 -14.23
CA PRO A 584 17.25 -36.72 -12.98
C PRO A 584 17.65 -35.35 -12.41
N TYR A 585 17.67 -34.31 -13.25
CA TYR A 585 18.21 -32.99 -12.96
C TYR A 585 17.14 -31.90 -12.74
N ILE A 586 15.85 -32.15 -13.05
CA ILE A 586 14.77 -31.14 -12.99
C ILE A 586 14.73 -30.41 -11.63
N GLU A 587 14.79 -31.14 -10.51
CA GLU A 587 14.75 -30.50 -9.19
C GLU A 587 16.03 -29.66 -8.91
N LYS A 588 17.20 -30.15 -9.33
CA LYS A 588 18.47 -29.44 -9.18
C LYS A 588 18.49 -28.16 -10.04
N LEU A 589 18.03 -28.24 -11.30
CA LEU A 589 17.83 -27.11 -12.20
C LEU A 589 16.86 -26.08 -11.60
N ALA A 590 15.66 -26.50 -11.17
CA ALA A 590 14.66 -25.59 -10.62
C ALA A 590 15.14 -24.90 -9.32
N SER A 591 15.96 -25.58 -8.51
CA SER A 591 16.55 -25.02 -7.30
C SER A 591 17.69 -24.04 -7.60
N GLU A 592 18.55 -24.33 -8.59
CA GLU A 592 19.63 -23.45 -9.01
C GLU A 592 19.09 -22.20 -9.75
N ILE A 593 18.04 -22.34 -10.56
CA ILE A 593 17.31 -21.22 -11.17
C ILE A 593 16.69 -20.33 -10.09
N GLN A 594 16.03 -20.89 -9.07
CA GLN A 594 15.49 -20.10 -7.95
C GLN A 594 16.57 -19.33 -7.17
N LYS A 595 17.79 -19.87 -7.10
CA LYS A 595 18.96 -19.25 -6.46
C LYS A 595 19.57 -18.12 -7.30
N GLU A 596 19.71 -18.31 -8.61
CA GLU A 596 20.29 -17.32 -9.52
C GLU A 596 19.29 -16.24 -9.99
N VAL A 597 17.98 -16.49 -9.91
CA VAL A 597 16.92 -15.56 -10.34
C VAL A 597 16.07 -15.08 -9.14
N PRO A 598 16.38 -13.92 -8.54
CA PRO A 598 15.60 -13.39 -7.43
C PRO A 598 14.15 -13.10 -7.81
N SER A 599 13.26 -13.37 -6.85
CA SER A 599 11.81 -13.32 -7.04
C SER A 599 11.14 -12.89 -5.74
N GLY A 600 10.25 -11.90 -5.79
CA GLY A 600 9.62 -11.31 -4.61
C GLY A 600 9.17 -9.85 -4.75
N LEU A 601 8.10 -9.49 -4.05
CA LEU A 601 7.67 -8.11 -3.79
C LEU A 601 8.77 -7.30 -3.09
N GLY A 602 9.33 -6.32 -3.80
CA GLY A 602 10.41 -5.47 -3.27
C GLY A 602 11.76 -6.18 -3.07
N ARG A 603 11.89 -7.46 -3.43
CA ARG A 603 13.18 -8.17 -3.44
C ARG A 603 13.96 -7.81 -4.71
N GLY A 604 15.06 -7.06 -4.54
CA GLY A 604 16.04 -6.79 -5.59
C GLY A 604 17.33 -7.58 -5.43
N ARG A 605 18.22 -7.49 -6.42
CA ARG A 605 19.61 -7.95 -6.34
C ARG A 605 20.42 -7.05 -5.39
N GLN A 606 21.48 -7.62 -4.79
CA GLN A 606 22.36 -6.88 -3.87
C GLN A 606 23.11 -5.74 -4.58
N ILE A 607 23.47 -5.95 -5.85
CA ILE A 607 24.09 -4.94 -6.71
C ILE A 607 23.00 -3.99 -7.21
N LYS A 608 23.20 -2.68 -6.98
CA LYS A 608 22.35 -1.61 -7.50
C LYS A 608 23.05 -0.90 -8.65
N LEU A 609 22.43 -0.89 -9.82
CA LEU A 609 22.91 -0.15 -10.98
C LEU A 609 22.99 1.35 -10.69
N SER A 610 23.88 2.07 -11.39
CA SER A 610 23.90 3.53 -11.42
C SER A 610 22.71 4.06 -12.23
N LEU A 611 22.41 5.37 -12.11
CA LEU A 611 21.38 5.98 -12.96
C LEU A 611 21.81 5.97 -14.44
N THR A 612 23.10 6.17 -14.73
CA THR A 612 23.66 6.07 -16.09
C THR A 612 23.50 4.67 -16.68
N GLN A 613 23.69 3.61 -15.88
CA GLN A 613 23.46 2.23 -16.32
C GLN A 613 21.97 1.95 -16.56
N ILE A 614 21.08 2.48 -15.71
CA ILE A 614 19.63 2.40 -15.96
C ILE A 614 19.27 3.13 -17.26
N ASP A 615 19.84 4.30 -17.52
CA ASP A 615 19.53 5.08 -18.73
C ASP A 615 20.04 4.40 -20.01
N GLN A 616 21.16 3.69 -19.94
CA GLN A 616 21.64 2.81 -21.02
C GLN A 616 20.69 1.64 -21.29
N LEU A 617 20.05 1.05 -20.26
CA LEU A 617 19.04 -0.01 -20.44
C LEU A 617 17.69 0.55 -20.91
N LEU A 618 17.33 1.76 -20.49
CA LEU A 618 16.11 2.45 -20.95
C LEU A 618 16.20 2.80 -22.45
N GLN A 619 17.36 3.24 -22.95
CA GLN A 619 17.54 3.50 -24.37
C GLN A 619 17.83 2.23 -25.19
N GLY A 620 18.74 1.36 -24.75
CA GLY A 620 19.25 0.23 -25.56
C GLY A 620 18.63 -1.15 -25.28
N GLY A 621 17.73 -1.28 -24.30
CA GLY A 621 16.95 -2.49 -24.05
C GLY A 621 17.78 -3.77 -23.88
N ALA A 622 17.32 -4.87 -24.49
CA ALA A 622 18.06 -6.13 -24.48
C ALA A 622 19.35 -6.07 -25.31
N LYS A 623 19.38 -5.29 -26.41
CA LYS A 623 20.56 -5.10 -27.26
C LYS A 623 21.78 -4.71 -26.40
N LYS A 624 21.56 -3.77 -25.47
CA LYS A 624 22.64 -3.26 -24.60
C LYS A 624 23.20 -4.27 -23.59
N LEU A 625 22.44 -5.30 -23.22
CA LEU A 625 22.94 -6.39 -22.38
C LEU A 625 23.71 -7.44 -23.20
N VAL A 626 23.31 -7.69 -24.44
CA VAL A 626 24.04 -8.60 -25.35
C VAL A 626 25.38 -7.99 -25.77
N GLU A 627 25.45 -6.68 -26.03
CA GLU A 627 26.72 -5.94 -26.17
C GLU A 627 27.68 -6.10 -24.98
N GLN A 628 27.15 -6.34 -23.78
CA GLN A 628 27.91 -6.53 -22.54
C GLN A 628 28.19 -8.00 -22.20
N GLY A 629 27.88 -8.94 -23.11
CA GLY A 629 28.11 -10.37 -22.94
C GLY A 629 27.05 -11.12 -22.14
N TYR A 630 25.90 -10.51 -21.84
CA TYR A 630 24.77 -11.16 -21.15
C TYR A 630 23.77 -11.83 -22.11
N GLY A 631 24.25 -12.36 -23.23
CA GLY A 631 23.45 -13.07 -24.23
C GLY A 631 24.12 -13.19 -25.59
N GLU A 632 23.34 -13.63 -26.57
CA GLU A 632 23.81 -13.96 -27.93
C GLU A 632 23.05 -13.16 -28.99
N LYS A 633 23.60 -13.07 -30.22
CA LYS A 633 22.95 -12.37 -31.35
C LYS A 633 21.52 -12.88 -31.61
N ALA A 634 21.32 -14.20 -31.50
CA ALA A 634 20.02 -14.85 -31.65
C ALA A 634 18.99 -14.43 -30.57
N ASP A 635 19.40 -13.97 -29.38
CA ASP A 635 18.47 -13.47 -28.36
C ASP A 635 17.77 -12.17 -28.77
N ILE A 636 18.46 -11.36 -29.59
CA ILE A 636 18.00 -10.07 -30.12
C ILE A 636 17.15 -10.31 -31.36
N GLU A 637 17.63 -11.13 -32.29
CA GLU A 637 16.87 -11.51 -33.49
C GLU A 637 15.55 -12.19 -33.09
N ASN A 638 15.58 -13.12 -32.14
CA ASN A 638 14.38 -13.77 -31.60
C ASN A 638 13.77 -12.99 -30.43
N CYS A 639 13.56 -11.68 -30.66
CA CYS A 639 12.84 -10.79 -29.77
C CYS A 639 11.95 -9.82 -30.57
N GLU A 640 10.72 -9.61 -30.10
CA GLU A 640 9.85 -8.55 -30.59
C GLU A 640 10.58 -7.20 -30.61
N ALA A 641 10.48 -6.47 -31.74
CA ALA A 641 11.18 -5.21 -31.99
C ALA A 641 12.70 -5.26 -31.74
N ASN A 642 13.33 -6.43 -31.94
CA ASN A 642 14.74 -6.67 -31.60
C ASN A 642 15.10 -6.28 -30.14
N GLY A 643 14.13 -6.39 -29.22
CA GLY A 643 14.29 -6.08 -27.80
C GLY A 643 14.55 -4.61 -27.47
N CYS A 644 14.26 -3.69 -28.39
CA CYS A 644 14.52 -2.25 -28.23
C CYS A 644 13.60 -1.41 -29.13
N LEU A 645 12.65 -0.68 -28.53
CA LEU A 645 11.93 0.41 -29.20
C LEU A 645 12.84 1.64 -29.29
N GLU A 646 13.07 2.13 -30.51
CA GLU A 646 14.10 3.13 -30.81
C GLU A 646 13.67 4.57 -30.48
N TRP A 647 12.37 4.82 -30.31
CA TRP A 647 11.81 6.09 -29.82
C TRP A 647 11.79 6.19 -28.28
N ALA A 648 12.54 5.34 -27.58
CA ALA A 648 12.65 5.36 -26.13
C ALA A 648 13.52 6.53 -25.65
N ASP A 649 12.98 7.34 -24.75
CA ASP A 649 13.75 8.41 -24.10
C ASP A 649 13.86 8.16 -22.58
N ALA A 650 15.11 8.04 -22.11
CA ALA A 650 15.42 7.97 -20.70
C ALA A 650 15.20 9.30 -19.97
N SER A 651 15.22 10.46 -20.63
CA SER A 651 14.92 11.77 -20.01
C SER A 651 13.44 11.87 -19.60
N ALA A 652 12.55 11.30 -20.42
CA ALA A 652 11.12 11.18 -20.15
C ALA A 652 10.78 10.25 -18.97
N VAL A 653 11.70 9.39 -18.51
CA VAL A 653 11.50 8.52 -17.33
C VAL A 653 11.95 9.24 -16.06
N SER A 654 11.06 9.36 -15.07
CA SER A 654 11.38 10.11 -13.85
C SER A 654 12.50 9.46 -13.02
N SER A 655 13.28 10.30 -12.32
CA SER A 655 14.32 9.83 -11.40
C SER A 655 13.79 8.89 -10.31
N HIS A 656 12.50 9.00 -9.95
CA HIS A 656 11.84 8.08 -9.02
C HIS A 656 11.57 6.71 -9.66
N ALA A 657 11.06 6.68 -10.90
CA ALA A 657 10.89 5.44 -11.67
C ALA A 657 12.23 4.72 -11.87
N LYS A 658 13.27 5.45 -12.29
CA LYS A 658 14.65 4.94 -12.39
C LYS A 658 15.11 4.31 -11.08
N ASN A 659 15.00 5.04 -9.95
CA ASN A 659 15.43 4.52 -8.65
C ASN A 659 14.63 3.29 -8.17
N ARG A 660 13.34 3.14 -8.54
CA ARG A 660 12.57 1.90 -8.27
C ARG A 660 13.07 0.69 -9.07
N GLY A 661 13.77 0.87 -10.19
CA GLY A 661 14.31 -0.22 -11.01
C GLY A 661 15.77 -0.63 -10.72
N ARG A 662 16.51 0.13 -9.90
CA ARG A 662 17.98 0.00 -9.76
C ARG A 662 18.49 -1.34 -9.25
N ASP A 663 17.67 -2.09 -8.52
CA ASP A 663 17.97 -3.44 -8.02
C ASP A 663 17.04 -4.52 -8.63
N GLN A 664 16.17 -4.18 -9.58
CA GLN A 664 15.12 -5.07 -10.08
C GLN A 664 15.42 -5.71 -11.45
N VAL A 665 16.55 -5.37 -12.08
CA VAL A 665 17.02 -6.03 -13.32
C VAL A 665 17.50 -7.45 -13.00
N GLY A 666 17.07 -8.43 -13.78
CA GLY A 666 17.32 -9.85 -13.51
C GLY A 666 16.44 -10.42 -12.40
N THR A 667 15.20 -9.94 -12.26
CA THR A 667 14.25 -10.40 -11.21
C THR A 667 12.86 -10.70 -11.77
N LEU A 668 12.25 -11.80 -11.32
CA LEU A 668 10.90 -12.20 -11.74
C LEU A 668 9.83 -11.27 -11.16
N GLY A 669 9.90 -10.98 -9.86
CA GLY A 669 8.83 -10.32 -9.13
C GLY A 669 7.84 -11.29 -8.50
N SER A 670 6.55 -10.95 -8.59
CA SER A 670 5.43 -11.52 -7.83
C SER A 670 4.18 -11.67 -8.71
N GLY A 671 3.08 -12.17 -8.14
CA GLY A 671 1.82 -12.32 -8.88
C GLY A 671 1.89 -13.41 -9.95
N ASN A 672 1.39 -13.15 -11.16
CA ASN A 672 1.35 -14.13 -12.24
C ASN A 672 2.74 -14.44 -12.83
N HIS A 673 3.78 -13.67 -12.52
CA HIS A 673 5.15 -13.87 -13.01
C HIS A 673 5.76 -15.21 -12.54
N PHE A 674 6.60 -15.82 -13.38
CA PHE A 674 7.25 -17.11 -13.12
C PHE A 674 8.45 -17.36 -14.04
N ALA A 675 9.27 -18.35 -13.70
CA ALA A 675 10.05 -19.11 -14.68
C ALA A 675 9.62 -20.58 -14.59
N GLU A 676 9.40 -21.25 -15.72
CA GLU A 676 8.92 -22.65 -15.77
C GLU A 676 9.79 -23.50 -16.67
N ILE A 677 10.24 -24.66 -16.16
CA ILE A 677 10.78 -25.75 -16.98
C ILE A 677 9.58 -26.55 -17.46
N GLN A 678 9.40 -26.64 -18.77
CA GLN A 678 8.27 -27.31 -19.42
C GLN A 678 8.81 -28.34 -20.44
N LYS A 679 7.98 -29.30 -20.85
CA LYS A 679 8.26 -30.13 -22.03
C LYS A 679 7.24 -29.90 -23.14
N VAL A 680 7.67 -30.09 -24.38
CA VAL A 680 6.78 -30.20 -25.55
C VAL A 680 6.03 -31.53 -25.47
N ASP A 681 4.73 -31.48 -25.21
CA ASP A 681 3.89 -32.65 -24.99
C ASP A 681 3.24 -33.16 -26.28
N GLN A 682 2.79 -32.22 -27.13
CA GLN A 682 2.12 -32.47 -28.40
C GLN A 682 2.54 -31.43 -29.43
N ILE A 683 2.77 -31.88 -30.66
CA ILE A 683 2.86 -31.04 -31.86
C ILE A 683 1.53 -31.07 -32.60
N PHE A 684 1.11 -29.94 -33.16
CA PHE A 684 -0.08 -29.80 -34.00
C PHE A 684 0.25 -29.49 -35.46
N ASP A 685 1.44 -28.93 -35.73
CA ASP A 685 1.92 -28.62 -37.07
C ASP A 685 3.43 -28.92 -37.13
N GLU A 686 3.79 -30.10 -37.65
CA GLU A 686 5.18 -30.59 -37.70
C GLU A 686 6.09 -29.69 -38.54
N ASN A 687 5.55 -29.03 -39.59
CA ASN A 687 6.34 -28.17 -40.46
C ASN A 687 6.75 -26.89 -39.74
N ILE A 688 5.81 -26.24 -39.04
CA ILE A 688 6.10 -25.03 -38.25
C ILE A 688 6.90 -25.40 -37.01
N ALA A 689 6.59 -26.51 -36.34
CA ALA A 689 7.36 -26.98 -35.18
C ALA A 689 8.83 -27.22 -35.54
N LYS A 690 9.11 -27.95 -36.63
CA LYS A 690 10.46 -28.17 -37.14
C LYS A 690 11.20 -26.86 -37.45
N ALA A 691 10.52 -25.89 -38.09
CA ALA A 691 11.12 -24.59 -38.40
C ALA A 691 11.35 -23.70 -37.14
N PHE A 692 10.48 -23.83 -36.13
CA PHE A 692 10.71 -23.29 -34.78
C PHE A 692 11.79 -24.07 -34.00
N GLY A 693 12.25 -25.23 -34.48
CA GLY A 693 13.16 -26.12 -33.77
C GLY A 693 12.53 -26.71 -32.50
N LEU A 694 11.25 -27.07 -32.59
CA LEU A 694 10.47 -27.76 -31.57
C LEU A 694 10.23 -29.21 -31.99
N PHE A 695 10.33 -30.14 -31.04
CA PHE A 695 10.05 -31.57 -31.24
C PHE A 695 9.44 -32.18 -29.98
N LYS A 696 8.77 -33.34 -30.10
CA LYS A 696 8.10 -33.98 -28.96
C LYS A 696 9.06 -34.40 -27.85
N ASP A 697 8.62 -34.27 -26.60
CA ASP A 697 9.34 -34.49 -25.35
C ASP A 697 10.55 -33.56 -25.11
N GLN A 698 10.83 -32.58 -26.00
CA GLN A 698 11.88 -31.56 -25.82
C GLN A 698 11.66 -30.71 -24.57
N ILE A 699 12.74 -30.40 -23.84
CA ILE A 699 12.74 -29.46 -22.72
C ILE A 699 12.88 -28.01 -23.21
N VAL A 700 11.98 -27.16 -22.69
CA VAL A 700 11.95 -25.71 -22.92
C VAL A 700 11.80 -24.96 -21.60
N ILE A 701 12.21 -23.70 -21.52
CA ILE A 701 12.10 -22.87 -20.31
C ILE A 701 11.40 -21.55 -20.64
N MET A 702 10.22 -21.33 -20.05
CA MET A 702 9.42 -20.11 -20.22
C MET A 702 9.71 -19.11 -19.09
N ILE A 703 9.89 -17.83 -19.42
CA ILE A 703 10.13 -16.72 -18.49
C ILE A 703 9.03 -15.68 -18.66
N HIS A 704 8.27 -15.42 -17.60
CA HIS A 704 7.15 -14.47 -17.56
C HIS A 704 7.45 -13.35 -16.56
N THR A 705 7.74 -12.14 -17.07
CA THR A 705 7.88 -10.90 -16.26
C THR A 705 7.84 -9.65 -17.14
N GLY A 706 7.84 -8.46 -16.51
CA GLY A 706 7.81 -7.15 -17.16
C GLY A 706 8.77 -6.11 -16.59
N SER A 707 8.40 -4.84 -16.75
CA SER A 707 9.11 -3.63 -16.33
C SER A 707 9.26 -3.40 -14.82
N ARG A 708 8.67 -4.27 -13.99
CA ARG A 708 8.81 -4.24 -12.53
C ARG A 708 8.34 -2.91 -11.93
N GLY A 709 8.96 -2.45 -10.84
CA GLY A 709 8.63 -1.19 -10.20
C GLY A 709 8.89 0.06 -11.05
N LEU A 710 9.64 -0.04 -12.15
CA LEU A 710 9.98 1.09 -13.01
C LEU A 710 8.81 1.46 -13.94
N GLY A 711 8.30 0.54 -14.75
CA GLY A 711 7.20 0.85 -15.67
C GLY A 711 5.88 1.07 -14.96
N HIS A 712 5.66 0.43 -13.81
CA HIS A 712 4.60 0.82 -12.87
C HIS A 712 4.68 2.32 -12.54
N GLN A 713 5.86 2.84 -12.26
CA GLN A 713 6.02 4.23 -11.87
C GLN A 713 5.89 5.18 -13.07
N VAL A 714 6.35 4.79 -14.27
CA VAL A 714 6.05 5.53 -15.51
C VAL A 714 4.53 5.62 -15.73
N CYS A 715 3.83 4.49 -15.60
CA CYS A 715 2.38 4.36 -15.45
C CYS A 715 1.76 5.45 -14.57
N THR A 716 2.13 5.42 -13.29
CA THR A 716 1.67 6.34 -12.23
C THR A 716 2.05 7.81 -12.47
N ASP A 717 3.15 8.09 -13.15
CA ASP A 717 3.68 9.45 -13.35
C ASP A 717 2.94 10.18 -14.46
N TYR A 718 2.85 9.60 -15.65
CA TYR A 718 2.12 10.19 -16.78
C TYR A 718 0.61 10.28 -16.51
N LEU A 719 0.10 9.40 -15.66
CA LEU A 719 -1.27 9.48 -15.20
C LEU A 719 -1.64 10.82 -14.57
N ARG A 720 -0.82 11.27 -13.61
CA ARG A 720 -1.05 12.51 -12.86
C ARG A 720 -1.03 13.73 -13.76
N GLU A 721 -0.28 13.65 -14.86
CA GLU A 721 -0.17 14.67 -15.89
C GLU A 721 -1.36 14.62 -16.87
N PHE A 722 -1.73 13.43 -17.34
CA PHE A 722 -2.78 13.28 -18.35
C PHE A 722 -4.17 13.66 -17.83
N ILE A 723 -4.51 13.34 -16.59
CA ILE A 723 -5.83 13.63 -16.01
C ILE A 723 -6.21 15.13 -16.08
N PRO A 724 -5.39 16.08 -15.57
CA PRO A 724 -5.69 17.51 -15.69
C PRO A 724 -5.58 18.03 -17.12
N LEU A 725 -4.67 17.49 -17.96
CA LEU A 725 -4.55 17.90 -19.36
C LEU A 725 -5.76 17.49 -20.20
N MET A 726 -6.22 16.25 -20.05
CA MET A 726 -7.44 15.69 -20.66
C MET A 726 -8.63 16.61 -20.44
N ILE A 727 -8.82 17.06 -19.20
CA ILE A 727 -10.01 17.83 -18.78
C ILE A 727 -9.86 19.32 -19.13
N ASN A 728 -8.70 19.93 -18.85
CA ASN A 728 -8.55 21.38 -18.90
C ASN A 728 -7.97 21.89 -20.23
N LYS A 729 -6.94 21.22 -20.77
CA LYS A 729 -6.22 21.62 -21.99
C LYS A 729 -6.89 21.06 -23.24
N TYR A 730 -7.17 19.76 -23.25
CA TYR A 730 -7.70 19.03 -24.42
C TYR A 730 -9.22 18.85 -24.41
N LYS A 731 -9.88 19.02 -23.25
CA LYS A 731 -11.33 18.92 -23.06
C LYS A 731 -11.94 17.60 -23.56
N ILE A 732 -11.15 16.52 -23.59
CA ILE A 732 -11.56 15.20 -24.03
C ILE A 732 -12.53 14.61 -22.99
N LYS A 733 -13.68 14.12 -23.47
CA LYS A 733 -14.63 13.34 -22.68
C LYS A 733 -14.29 11.85 -22.83
N VAL A 734 -14.34 11.13 -21.71
CA VAL A 734 -14.21 9.67 -21.62
C VAL A 734 -15.28 9.14 -20.66
N PRO A 735 -15.85 7.93 -20.88
CA PRO A 735 -16.98 7.40 -20.11
C PRO A 735 -16.58 6.97 -18.69
N ASP A 736 -15.35 6.46 -18.54
CA ASP A 736 -14.66 6.37 -17.26
C ASP A 736 -13.31 7.09 -17.38
N LYS A 737 -12.81 7.64 -16.28
CA LYS A 737 -11.56 8.41 -16.23
C LYS A 737 -10.35 7.57 -15.88
N GLU A 738 -10.50 6.28 -15.59
CA GLU A 738 -9.42 5.31 -15.78
C GLU A 738 -8.82 5.41 -17.20
N PHE A 739 -9.62 5.80 -18.22
CA PHE A 739 -9.17 6.18 -19.56
C PHE A 739 -8.54 7.58 -19.66
N ALA A 740 -7.91 8.10 -18.59
CA ALA A 740 -7.25 9.40 -18.58
C ALA A 740 -6.28 9.55 -19.76
N CYS A 741 -6.52 10.49 -20.68
CA CYS A 741 -5.81 10.50 -21.96
C CYS A 741 -5.50 11.89 -22.52
N VAL A 742 -4.46 11.99 -23.35
CA VAL A 742 -4.16 13.17 -24.17
C VAL A 742 -4.06 12.79 -25.64
N PRO A 743 -4.16 13.73 -26.60
CA PRO A 743 -3.96 13.43 -28.01
C PRO A 743 -2.58 12.84 -28.26
N PHE A 744 -2.46 11.84 -29.12
CA PHE A 744 -1.22 11.10 -29.35
C PHE A 744 -0.05 12.03 -29.73
N LYS A 745 -0.31 13.00 -30.62
CA LYS A 745 0.68 14.01 -31.09
C LYS A 745 0.97 15.15 -30.10
N SER A 746 0.34 15.21 -28.92
CA SER A 746 0.71 16.26 -27.96
C SER A 746 2.13 16.06 -27.44
N THR A 747 2.75 17.15 -26.97
CA THR A 747 4.06 17.11 -26.29
C THR A 747 4.04 16.10 -25.15
N GLU A 748 2.96 16.07 -24.38
CA GLU A 748 2.78 15.17 -23.24
C GLU A 748 2.49 13.73 -23.68
N GLY A 749 1.75 13.54 -24.79
CA GLY A 749 1.44 12.25 -25.40
C GLY A 749 2.68 11.55 -25.97
N GLN A 750 3.48 12.28 -26.74
CA GLN A 750 4.77 11.78 -27.25
C GLN A 750 5.76 11.53 -26.11
N ARG A 751 5.80 12.38 -25.08
CA ARG A 751 6.69 12.17 -23.92
C ARG A 751 6.30 10.95 -23.10
N TYR A 752 5.01 10.62 -22.95
CA TYR A 752 4.59 9.33 -22.41
C TYR A 752 4.98 8.17 -23.32
N PHE A 753 4.76 8.29 -24.64
CA PHE A 753 5.06 7.23 -25.58
C PHE A 753 6.56 6.84 -25.58
N ALA A 754 7.44 7.84 -25.46
CA ALA A 754 8.89 7.64 -25.29
C ALA A 754 9.26 7.04 -23.92
N ALA A 755 8.61 7.46 -22.83
CA ALA A 755 8.84 6.88 -21.50
C ALA A 755 8.30 5.45 -21.35
N MET A 756 7.18 5.14 -22.01
CA MET A 756 6.58 3.81 -22.11
C MET A 756 7.50 2.87 -22.91
N ALA A 757 8.06 3.36 -24.02
CA ALA A 757 9.07 2.64 -24.79
C ALA A 757 10.35 2.38 -23.98
N ALA A 758 10.82 3.36 -23.21
CA ALA A 758 11.94 3.19 -22.29
C ALA A 758 11.65 2.14 -21.20
N ALA A 759 10.44 2.14 -20.63
CA ALA A 759 10.00 1.09 -19.69
C ALA A 759 9.88 -0.30 -20.36
N ALA A 760 9.52 -0.36 -21.65
CA ALA A 760 9.49 -1.59 -22.43
C ALA A 760 10.90 -2.13 -22.69
N ASN A 761 11.86 -1.27 -23.01
CA ASN A 761 13.28 -1.60 -23.16
C ASN A 761 13.86 -2.17 -21.86
N TYR A 762 13.55 -1.55 -20.72
CA TYR A 762 13.91 -2.09 -19.40
C TYR A 762 13.29 -3.47 -19.12
N ALA A 763 12.08 -3.75 -19.60
CA ALA A 763 11.44 -5.07 -19.43
C ALA A 763 12.10 -6.17 -20.28
N TRP A 764 12.47 -5.88 -21.54
CA TRP A 764 13.27 -6.81 -22.36
C TRP A 764 14.66 -7.02 -21.76
N ALA A 765 15.31 -5.96 -21.26
CA ALA A 765 16.56 -6.09 -20.52
C ALA A 765 16.40 -6.99 -19.27
N ASN A 766 15.29 -6.87 -18.54
CA ASN A 766 14.98 -7.75 -17.40
C ASN A 766 14.81 -9.22 -17.84
N ARG A 767 14.03 -9.51 -18.88
CA ARG A 767 13.85 -10.88 -19.41
C ARG A 767 15.17 -11.46 -19.95
N GLN A 768 15.98 -10.67 -20.65
CA GLN A 768 17.28 -11.07 -21.15
C GLN A 768 18.26 -11.41 -20.01
N MET A 769 18.31 -10.58 -18.97
CA MET A 769 19.15 -10.85 -17.80
C MET A 769 18.71 -12.12 -17.05
N ILE A 770 17.41 -12.42 -17.01
CA ILE A 770 16.91 -13.70 -16.45
C ILE A 770 17.32 -14.87 -17.34
N ALA A 771 17.23 -14.75 -18.68
CA ALA A 771 17.68 -15.80 -19.60
C ALA A 771 19.17 -16.12 -19.43
N TYR A 772 20.01 -15.11 -19.22
CA TYR A 772 21.43 -15.29 -18.86
C TYR A 772 21.61 -16.08 -17.55
N PHE A 773 20.86 -15.75 -16.49
CA PHE A 773 20.92 -16.51 -15.22
C PHE A 773 20.35 -17.93 -15.32
N VAL A 774 19.34 -18.15 -16.17
CA VAL A 774 18.83 -19.49 -16.50
C VAL A 774 19.89 -20.32 -17.25
N ARG A 775 20.59 -19.75 -18.23
CA ARG A 775 21.74 -20.41 -18.89
C ARG A 775 22.87 -20.75 -17.92
N LYS A 776 23.21 -19.83 -17.00
CA LYS A 776 24.19 -20.08 -15.94
C LYS A 776 23.75 -21.24 -15.04
N ALA A 777 22.49 -21.28 -14.61
CA ALA A 777 21.95 -22.38 -13.81
C ALA A 777 21.95 -23.73 -14.58
N TRP A 778 21.64 -23.71 -15.88
CA TRP A 778 21.72 -24.86 -16.78
C TRP A 778 23.14 -25.43 -16.83
N GLN A 779 24.13 -24.58 -17.10
CA GLN A 779 25.56 -24.95 -17.13
C GLN A 779 26.08 -25.43 -15.77
N ASN A 780 25.72 -24.75 -14.67
CA ASN A 780 26.09 -25.15 -13.29
C ASN A 780 25.59 -26.56 -12.93
N VAL A 781 24.46 -26.98 -13.50
CA VAL A 781 23.82 -28.26 -13.14
C VAL A 781 24.24 -29.41 -14.05
N LEU A 782 24.42 -29.14 -15.36
CA LEU A 782 24.65 -30.14 -16.42
C LEU A 782 26.09 -30.13 -16.99
N GLY A 783 26.92 -29.15 -16.65
CA GLY A 783 28.32 -29.06 -17.11
C GLY A 783 28.44 -28.61 -18.57
N LYS A 784 29.05 -29.44 -19.43
CA LYS A 784 29.27 -29.18 -20.87
C LYS A 784 28.01 -29.42 -21.71
N ALA A 785 26.83 -29.08 -21.21
CA ALA A 785 25.57 -29.21 -21.94
C ALA A 785 25.46 -28.17 -23.07
N THR A 786 24.70 -28.49 -24.11
CA THR A 786 24.42 -27.52 -25.18
C THR A 786 23.54 -26.37 -24.69
N PRO A 787 23.73 -25.15 -25.22
CA PRO A 787 23.14 -23.94 -24.66
C PRO A 787 21.64 -23.83 -24.94
N LEU A 788 20.95 -23.08 -24.08
CA LEU A 788 19.53 -22.76 -24.27
C LEU A 788 19.37 -21.63 -25.28
N ILE A 789 18.76 -21.90 -26.43
CA ILE A 789 18.57 -20.92 -27.52
C ILE A 789 17.21 -20.24 -27.36
N ALA A 790 17.11 -18.93 -27.58
CA ALA A 790 15.82 -18.25 -27.58
C ALA A 790 14.95 -18.68 -28.79
N LEU A 791 13.74 -19.18 -28.52
CA LEU A 791 12.73 -19.36 -29.56
C LEU A 791 12.16 -17.99 -29.96
N TYR A 792 11.65 -17.24 -28.98
CA TYR A 792 11.13 -15.89 -29.15
C TYR A 792 10.97 -15.15 -27.81
N ASP A 793 10.82 -13.82 -27.85
CA ASP A 793 10.36 -12.96 -26.75
C ASP A 793 9.27 -12.03 -27.27
N VAL A 794 8.15 -11.91 -26.55
CA VAL A 794 6.95 -11.18 -26.99
C VAL A 794 6.24 -10.47 -25.84
N ALA A 795 5.71 -9.28 -26.11
CA ALA A 795 5.00 -8.44 -25.15
C ALA A 795 3.49 -8.75 -25.13
N HIS A 796 2.83 -8.47 -23.99
CA HIS A 796 1.36 -8.45 -23.90
C HIS A 796 0.74 -7.17 -23.28
N ASN A 797 1.56 -6.27 -22.71
CA ASN A 797 1.15 -4.96 -22.20
C ASN A 797 1.97 -3.85 -22.89
N ILE A 798 1.61 -3.45 -24.10
CA ILE A 798 2.43 -2.52 -24.90
C ILE A 798 1.58 -1.65 -25.83
N ILE A 799 2.13 -0.52 -26.24
CA ILE A 799 1.58 0.35 -27.29
C ILE A 799 2.65 0.48 -28.37
N LYS A 800 2.33 0.21 -29.64
CA LYS A 800 3.27 0.34 -30.77
C LYS A 800 2.61 1.05 -31.95
N LYS A 801 3.40 1.82 -32.70
CA LYS A 801 2.97 2.34 -34.00
C LYS A 801 3.06 1.22 -35.03
N GLU A 802 1.97 0.93 -35.69
CA GLU A 802 1.85 -0.10 -36.73
C GLU A 802 1.02 0.48 -37.89
N LYS A 803 1.23 0.01 -39.12
CA LYS A 803 0.53 0.49 -40.32
C LYS A 803 -0.48 -0.55 -40.81
N TYR A 804 -1.69 -0.12 -41.14
CA TYR A 804 -2.74 -0.99 -41.66
C TYR A 804 -3.52 -0.31 -42.79
N GLN A 805 -4.05 -1.12 -43.71
CA GLN A 805 -5.07 -0.69 -44.66
C GLN A 805 -6.42 -0.65 -43.94
N ILE A 806 -7.03 0.53 -43.85
CA ILE A 806 -8.30 0.77 -43.18
C ILE A 806 -9.18 1.59 -44.13
N ASN A 807 -10.33 1.04 -44.52
CA ASN A 807 -11.26 1.65 -45.48
C ASN A 807 -10.57 2.12 -46.78
N GLY A 808 -9.63 1.30 -47.31
CA GLY A 808 -8.89 1.57 -48.54
C GLY A 808 -7.77 2.61 -48.43
N LYS A 809 -7.34 2.97 -47.21
CA LYS A 809 -6.23 3.91 -46.98
C LYS A 809 -5.23 3.32 -45.99
N GLU A 810 -3.94 3.58 -46.20
CA GLU A 810 -2.93 3.29 -45.18
C GLU A 810 -3.08 4.27 -44.01
N ILE A 811 -3.24 3.76 -42.80
CA ILE A 811 -3.31 4.54 -41.56
C ILE A 811 -2.25 4.00 -40.59
N GLU A 812 -1.43 4.91 -40.04
CA GLU A 812 -0.60 4.59 -38.88
C GLU A 812 -1.44 4.66 -37.61
N VAL A 813 -1.43 3.59 -36.82
CA VAL A 813 -2.17 3.45 -35.57
C VAL A 813 -1.23 3.08 -34.42
N ALA A 814 -1.42 3.71 -33.27
CA ALA A 814 -0.96 3.22 -31.99
C ALA A 814 -1.85 2.04 -31.58
N VAL A 815 -1.38 0.81 -31.78
CA VAL A 815 -2.08 -0.40 -31.34
C VAL A 815 -1.79 -0.61 -29.85
N HIS A 816 -2.77 -0.29 -29.02
CA HIS A 816 -2.79 -0.58 -27.60
C HIS A 816 -3.14 -2.05 -27.40
N ARG A 817 -2.27 -2.82 -26.73
CA ARG A 817 -2.53 -4.21 -26.33
C ARG A 817 -2.35 -4.37 -24.82
N LYS A 818 -3.31 -4.97 -24.13
CA LYS A 818 -3.30 -5.13 -22.67
C LYS A 818 -3.79 -6.53 -22.27
N GLY A 819 -2.86 -7.38 -21.88
CA GLY A 819 -3.09 -8.83 -21.86
C GLY A 819 -3.45 -9.35 -23.26
N ALA A 820 -2.80 -8.84 -24.30
CA ALA A 820 -2.98 -9.32 -25.67
C ALA A 820 -1.65 -9.26 -26.43
N THR A 821 -1.35 -10.30 -27.20
CA THR A 821 -0.03 -10.52 -27.81
C THR A 821 -0.07 -10.22 -29.31
N ARG A 822 1.03 -9.74 -29.90
CA ARG A 822 1.14 -9.59 -31.36
C ARG A 822 1.35 -10.94 -32.04
N ALA A 823 0.70 -11.16 -33.17
CA ALA A 823 0.72 -12.40 -33.94
C ALA A 823 0.81 -12.11 -35.46
N PHE A 824 1.92 -11.51 -35.91
CA PHE A 824 2.09 -11.18 -37.34
C PHE A 824 2.14 -12.43 -38.25
N PRO A 825 1.60 -12.33 -39.49
CA PRO A 825 1.51 -13.43 -40.43
C PRO A 825 2.84 -13.66 -41.16
N LEU A 826 2.95 -14.79 -41.86
CA LEU A 826 4.03 -15.02 -42.82
C LEU A 826 4.18 -13.86 -43.81
N GLY A 827 5.41 -13.61 -44.24
CA GLY A 827 5.82 -12.48 -45.09
C GLY A 827 6.12 -11.18 -44.33
N HIS A 828 5.58 -10.96 -43.14
CA HIS A 828 5.67 -9.65 -42.48
C HIS A 828 7.12 -9.25 -42.09
N PRO A 829 7.63 -8.06 -42.46
CA PRO A 829 9.05 -7.71 -42.38
C PRO A 829 9.62 -7.51 -40.95
N GLU A 830 8.76 -7.35 -39.95
CA GLU A 830 9.17 -7.36 -38.53
C GLU A 830 9.42 -8.77 -37.94
N ILE A 831 9.20 -9.83 -38.72
CA ILE A 831 9.46 -11.22 -38.28
C ILE A 831 10.93 -11.55 -38.59
N PRO A 832 11.66 -12.28 -37.72
CA PRO A 832 13.02 -12.70 -38.01
C PRO A 832 13.08 -13.51 -39.31
N LEU A 833 14.09 -13.29 -40.14
CA LEU A 833 14.17 -13.83 -41.51
C LEU A 833 13.89 -15.35 -41.60
N HIS A 834 14.37 -16.12 -40.62
CA HIS A 834 14.19 -17.58 -40.56
C HIS A 834 12.79 -18.04 -40.09
N TYR A 835 11.96 -17.13 -39.57
CA TYR A 835 10.53 -17.36 -39.30
C TYR A 835 9.61 -16.60 -40.28
N GLN A 836 10.14 -15.73 -41.14
CA GLN A 836 9.34 -14.88 -42.02
C GLN A 836 8.49 -15.71 -43.01
N SER A 837 8.95 -16.89 -43.42
CA SER A 837 8.20 -17.81 -44.31
C SER A 837 7.03 -18.54 -43.64
N ILE A 838 6.94 -18.55 -42.30
CA ILE A 838 5.97 -19.34 -41.52
C ILE A 838 5.04 -18.48 -40.64
N GLY A 839 5.49 -17.30 -40.22
CA GLY A 839 4.74 -16.38 -39.35
C GLY A 839 5.39 -16.19 -37.98
N GLN A 840 4.93 -15.19 -37.23
CA GLN A 840 5.55 -14.81 -35.95
C GLN A 840 5.23 -15.86 -34.87
N PRO A 841 6.22 -16.33 -34.09
CA PRO A 841 5.94 -17.12 -32.90
C PRO A 841 5.09 -16.34 -31.89
N VAL A 842 4.18 -17.04 -31.23
CA VAL A 842 3.27 -16.52 -30.20
C VAL A 842 3.35 -17.43 -28.98
N LEU A 843 3.54 -16.85 -27.80
CA LEU A 843 3.82 -17.58 -26.55
C LEU A 843 2.66 -17.37 -25.56
N ILE A 844 1.85 -18.41 -25.34
CA ILE A 844 0.65 -18.35 -24.50
C ILE A 844 0.87 -19.16 -23.21
N PRO A 845 1.21 -18.52 -22.07
CA PRO A 845 1.28 -19.18 -20.77
C PRO A 845 -0.10 -19.64 -20.26
N GLY A 846 -0.13 -20.81 -19.63
CA GLY A 846 -1.26 -21.23 -18.81
C GLY A 846 -1.19 -20.68 -17.38
N SER A 847 -1.21 -21.61 -16.43
CA SER A 847 -1.04 -21.40 -14.99
C SER A 847 -0.05 -22.45 -14.47
N MET A 848 0.38 -22.34 -13.20
CA MET A 848 1.40 -23.21 -12.58
C MET A 848 1.10 -24.73 -12.54
N GLY A 849 -0.01 -25.18 -13.13
CA GLY A 849 -0.41 -26.59 -13.22
C GLY A 849 -1.30 -26.93 -14.42
N THR A 850 -1.28 -26.10 -15.47
CA THR A 850 -1.98 -26.32 -16.76
C THR A 850 -1.01 -26.19 -17.93
N ALA A 851 -1.44 -26.58 -19.14
CA ALA A 851 -0.62 -26.44 -20.33
C ALA A 851 -0.31 -24.97 -20.67
N SER A 852 0.81 -24.73 -21.34
CA SER A 852 1.10 -23.51 -22.09
C SER A 852 1.16 -23.87 -23.58
N TYR A 853 1.11 -22.89 -24.49
CA TYR A 853 1.09 -23.15 -25.94
C TYR A 853 2.06 -22.27 -26.71
N VAL A 854 2.63 -22.85 -27.77
CA VAL A 854 3.25 -22.10 -28.86
C VAL A 854 2.26 -22.06 -30.02
N LEU A 855 1.90 -20.87 -30.46
CA LEU A 855 1.08 -20.61 -31.64
C LEU A 855 1.90 -19.86 -32.70
N VAL A 856 1.33 -19.67 -33.89
CA VAL A 856 1.88 -18.82 -34.96
C VAL A 856 0.84 -17.83 -35.47
N GLY A 857 1.28 -16.62 -35.81
CA GLY A 857 0.45 -15.61 -36.46
C GLY A 857 0.07 -16.00 -37.90
N ILE A 858 -1.16 -15.66 -38.31
CA ILE A 858 -1.76 -16.07 -39.59
C ILE A 858 -2.51 -14.90 -40.27
N PRO A 859 -2.67 -14.90 -41.61
CA PRO A 859 -3.21 -13.74 -42.34
C PRO A 859 -4.59 -13.27 -41.88
N THR A 860 -5.47 -14.18 -41.46
CA THR A 860 -6.81 -13.87 -40.92
C THR A 860 -6.80 -13.04 -39.64
N GLY A 861 -5.67 -13.00 -38.91
CA GLY A 861 -5.46 -12.11 -37.77
C GLY A 861 -5.44 -10.62 -38.13
N GLU A 862 -5.44 -10.25 -39.41
CA GLU A 862 -5.56 -8.85 -39.88
C GLU A 862 -6.82 -8.16 -39.30
N ALA A 863 -7.91 -8.92 -39.14
CA ALA A 863 -9.16 -8.48 -38.53
C ALA A 863 -9.03 -8.02 -37.06
N THR A 864 -7.94 -8.37 -36.36
CA THR A 864 -7.64 -7.95 -34.98
C THR A 864 -6.38 -7.08 -34.87
N PHE A 865 -5.91 -6.50 -35.98
CA PHE A 865 -4.61 -5.83 -36.05
C PHE A 865 -3.48 -6.77 -35.61
N PHE A 866 -3.49 -7.99 -36.18
CA PHE A 866 -2.60 -9.10 -35.87
C PHE A 866 -2.38 -9.30 -34.37
N SER A 867 -3.48 -9.45 -33.64
CA SER A 867 -3.49 -9.57 -32.17
C SER A 867 -4.25 -10.81 -31.70
N THR A 868 -3.77 -11.41 -30.62
CA THR A 868 -4.29 -12.65 -30.04
C THR A 868 -4.21 -12.61 -28.50
N CYS A 869 -4.65 -13.68 -27.83
CA CYS A 869 -4.60 -13.82 -26.37
C CYS A 869 -3.17 -13.68 -25.77
N HIS A 870 -3.07 -13.58 -24.45
CA HIS A 870 -1.79 -13.58 -23.71
C HIS A 870 -1.65 -14.70 -22.68
N GLY A 871 -2.69 -15.50 -22.46
CA GLY A 871 -2.69 -16.59 -21.49
C GLY A 871 -4.10 -17.12 -21.25
N ALA A 872 -4.35 -17.78 -20.12
CA ALA A 872 -5.67 -18.31 -19.80
C ALA A 872 -6.70 -17.24 -19.37
N GLY A 873 -6.24 -16.14 -18.75
CA GLY A 873 -7.12 -15.15 -18.14
C GLY A 873 -7.77 -15.62 -16.84
N ARG A 874 -8.13 -14.70 -15.94
CA ARG A 874 -8.63 -15.06 -14.59
C ARG A 874 -10.15 -15.25 -14.58
N THR A 875 -10.62 -16.31 -13.92
CA THR A 875 -12.05 -16.53 -13.60
C THR A 875 -12.42 -15.95 -12.23
N MET A 876 -11.43 -15.67 -11.38
CA MET A 876 -11.65 -15.11 -10.06
C MET A 876 -10.44 -14.30 -9.58
N SER A 877 -10.68 -13.28 -8.76
CA SER A 877 -9.60 -12.50 -8.16
C SER A 877 -8.76 -13.33 -7.18
N ARG A 878 -7.55 -12.86 -6.88
CA ARG A 878 -6.61 -13.53 -5.94
C ARG A 878 -7.25 -13.84 -4.58
N HIS A 879 -8.20 -13.01 -4.16
CA HIS A 879 -8.92 -13.11 -2.90
C HIS A 879 -10.07 -14.13 -2.94
N ALA A 880 -10.68 -14.36 -4.10
CA ALA A 880 -11.59 -15.47 -4.29
C ALA A 880 -10.83 -16.81 -4.32
N ALA A 881 -9.67 -16.88 -5.00
CA ALA A 881 -8.80 -18.05 -4.98
C ALA A 881 -8.36 -18.43 -3.55
N LEU A 882 -7.84 -17.47 -2.78
CA LEU A 882 -7.44 -17.65 -1.37
C LEU A 882 -8.56 -18.09 -0.43
N ARG A 883 -9.83 -17.85 -0.77
CA ARG A 883 -11.01 -18.31 0.01
C ARG A 883 -11.46 -19.72 -0.39
N THR A 884 -11.08 -20.19 -1.59
CA THR A 884 -11.55 -21.46 -2.17
C THR A 884 -10.51 -22.59 -2.05
N ILE A 885 -9.21 -22.30 -2.13
CA ILE A 885 -8.16 -23.32 -2.13
C ILE A 885 -6.93 -22.90 -1.32
N THR A 886 -6.31 -23.84 -0.60
CA THR A 886 -5.11 -23.59 0.20
C THR A 886 -3.83 -23.87 -0.61
N GLY A 887 -2.74 -23.16 -0.29
CA GLY A 887 -1.45 -23.37 -0.95
C GLY A 887 -0.95 -24.81 -0.83
N GLN A 888 -1.16 -25.47 0.32
CA GLN A 888 -0.81 -26.88 0.50
C GLN A 888 -1.64 -27.82 -0.38
N THR A 889 -2.93 -27.53 -0.58
CA THR A 889 -3.78 -28.28 -1.52
C THR A 889 -3.23 -28.20 -2.95
N VAL A 890 -2.84 -27.00 -3.39
CA VAL A 890 -2.23 -26.79 -4.72
C VAL A 890 -0.87 -27.50 -4.81
N ILE A 891 0.01 -27.38 -3.81
CA ILE A 891 1.30 -28.12 -3.79
C ILE A 891 1.06 -29.62 -3.95
N ASN A 892 0.08 -30.19 -3.25
CA ASN A 892 -0.24 -31.61 -3.33
C ASN A 892 -0.79 -31.99 -4.73
N GLN A 893 -1.65 -31.17 -5.33
CA GLN A 893 -2.18 -31.35 -6.69
C GLN A 893 -1.08 -31.27 -7.77
N LEU A 894 -0.15 -30.32 -7.64
CA LEU A 894 1.01 -30.21 -8.52
C LEU A 894 1.92 -31.43 -8.38
N LYS A 895 2.22 -31.85 -7.13
CA LYS A 895 3.02 -33.05 -6.85
C LYS A 895 2.37 -34.32 -7.39
N SER A 896 1.05 -34.47 -7.34
CA SER A 896 0.35 -35.63 -7.94
C SER A 896 0.37 -35.62 -9.47
N LYS A 897 0.60 -34.47 -10.12
CA LYS A 897 0.90 -34.35 -11.55
C LYS A 897 2.40 -34.49 -11.88
N GLY A 898 3.26 -34.71 -10.88
CA GLY A 898 4.72 -34.75 -11.04
C GLY A 898 5.40 -33.38 -11.14
N ILE A 899 4.68 -32.27 -10.90
CA ILE A 899 5.16 -30.90 -11.12
C ILE A 899 5.86 -30.36 -9.86
N ILE A 900 7.10 -29.92 -10.01
CA ILE A 900 7.96 -29.43 -8.91
C ILE A 900 7.76 -27.92 -8.72
N ILE A 901 7.05 -27.51 -7.65
CA ILE A 901 6.85 -26.10 -7.30
C ILE A 901 7.96 -25.57 -6.38
N LYS A 902 8.70 -24.56 -6.85
CA LYS A 902 9.74 -23.82 -6.11
C LYS A 902 9.24 -22.40 -5.82
N CYS A 903 8.54 -22.24 -4.71
CA CYS A 903 8.08 -20.94 -4.20
C CYS A 903 8.08 -20.94 -2.66
N GLN A 904 8.52 -19.84 -2.04
CA GLN A 904 8.56 -19.70 -0.57
C GLN A 904 7.19 -19.33 0.04
N SER A 905 6.23 -18.90 -0.78
CA SER A 905 4.95 -18.34 -0.34
C SER A 905 3.79 -19.29 -0.66
N GLN A 906 3.30 -20.04 0.34
CA GLN A 906 2.05 -20.82 0.20
C GLN A 906 0.85 -19.93 -0.18
N ARG A 907 0.88 -18.65 0.19
CA ARG A 907 -0.12 -17.65 -0.20
C ARG A 907 -0.05 -17.39 -1.71
N GLY A 908 1.13 -17.09 -2.26
CA GLY A 908 1.31 -16.84 -3.70
C GLY A 908 0.95 -18.06 -4.56
N ILE A 909 1.18 -19.27 -4.05
CA ILE A 909 0.73 -20.52 -4.69
C ILE A 909 -0.81 -20.60 -4.75
N ALA A 910 -1.53 -20.15 -3.71
CA ALA A 910 -2.99 -20.18 -3.68
C ALA A 910 -3.63 -19.04 -4.52
N GLU A 911 -3.04 -17.85 -4.54
CA GLU A 911 -3.53 -16.71 -5.34
C GLU A 911 -3.49 -16.97 -6.85
N GLU A 912 -2.51 -17.77 -7.29
CA GLU A 912 -2.22 -18.09 -8.69
C GLU A 912 -2.52 -19.56 -9.02
N ALA A 913 -3.38 -20.20 -8.21
CA ALA A 913 -3.77 -21.60 -8.38
C ALA A 913 -4.49 -21.84 -9.73
N PRO A 914 -4.34 -23.01 -10.37
CA PRO A 914 -4.99 -23.31 -11.66
C PRO A 914 -6.50 -23.05 -11.71
N LEU A 915 -7.22 -23.35 -10.63
CA LEU A 915 -8.66 -23.12 -10.50
C LEU A 915 -9.07 -21.63 -10.65
N ALA A 916 -8.14 -20.69 -10.46
CA ALA A 916 -8.41 -19.26 -10.51
C ALA A 916 -8.36 -18.65 -11.93
N TYR A 917 -8.08 -19.48 -12.92
CA TYR A 917 -7.98 -19.14 -14.34
C TYR A 917 -9.13 -19.75 -15.14
N LYS A 918 -9.31 -19.34 -16.40
CA LYS A 918 -10.14 -20.10 -17.36
C LYS A 918 -9.38 -21.37 -17.73
N ASP A 919 -10.06 -22.32 -18.37
CA ASP A 919 -9.34 -23.37 -19.07
C ASP A 919 -8.55 -22.75 -20.24
N ILE A 920 -7.26 -23.08 -20.29
CA ILE A 920 -6.33 -22.62 -21.31
C ILE A 920 -6.58 -23.30 -22.66
N GLU A 921 -7.04 -24.55 -22.65
CA GLU A 921 -7.22 -25.33 -23.88
C GLU A 921 -8.42 -24.78 -24.66
N SER A 922 -9.52 -24.48 -23.97
CA SER A 922 -10.69 -23.76 -24.46
C SER A 922 -10.34 -22.37 -25.03
N VAL A 923 -9.52 -21.58 -24.31
CA VAL A 923 -9.08 -20.24 -24.79
C VAL A 923 -8.27 -20.34 -26.08
N VAL A 924 -7.33 -21.29 -26.15
CA VAL A 924 -6.49 -21.51 -27.34
C VAL A 924 -7.29 -22.11 -28.50
N GLU A 925 -8.31 -22.92 -28.23
CA GLU A 925 -9.19 -23.44 -29.28
C GLU A 925 -10.04 -22.32 -29.90
N VAL A 926 -10.59 -21.40 -29.11
CA VAL A 926 -11.29 -20.22 -29.65
C VAL A 926 -10.34 -19.35 -30.50
N VAL A 927 -9.10 -19.14 -30.06
CA VAL A 927 -8.07 -18.41 -30.85
C VAL A 927 -7.77 -19.11 -32.18
N HIS A 928 -7.76 -20.44 -32.19
CA HIS A 928 -7.52 -21.24 -33.39
C HIS A 928 -8.69 -21.18 -34.37
N GLN A 929 -9.90 -21.50 -33.90
CA GLN A 929 -11.11 -21.60 -34.72
C GLN A 929 -11.63 -20.23 -35.17
N ALA A 930 -11.35 -19.15 -34.42
CA ALA A 930 -11.62 -17.77 -34.85
C ALA A 930 -10.60 -17.23 -35.87
N GLY A 931 -9.56 -18.00 -36.23
CA GLY A 931 -8.55 -17.60 -37.21
C GLY A 931 -7.58 -16.52 -36.70
N LEU A 932 -7.36 -16.40 -35.39
CA LEU A 932 -6.46 -15.39 -34.81
C LEU A 932 -5.00 -15.86 -34.75
N SER A 933 -4.77 -17.15 -34.47
CA SER A 933 -3.44 -17.77 -34.47
C SER A 933 -3.57 -19.29 -34.64
N ARG A 934 -2.64 -19.95 -35.33
CA ARG A 934 -2.64 -21.42 -35.48
C ARG A 934 -1.84 -22.10 -34.35
N LYS A 935 -2.38 -23.19 -33.78
CA LYS A 935 -1.66 -24.05 -32.81
C LYS A 935 -0.42 -24.68 -33.46
N VAL A 936 0.72 -24.66 -32.76
CA VAL A 936 1.96 -25.33 -33.20
C VAL A 936 2.37 -26.41 -32.21
N ALA A 937 2.45 -26.08 -30.91
CA ALA A 937 2.84 -27.01 -29.86
C ALA A 937 2.09 -26.78 -28.53
N ARG A 938 1.80 -27.86 -27.81
CA ARG A 938 1.36 -27.87 -26.40
C ARG A 938 2.57 -28.12 -25.52
N LEU A 939 2.72 -27.32 -24.47
CA LEU A 939 3.78 -27.41 -23.48
C LEU A 939 3.16 -27.78 -22.13
N VAL A 940 3.77 -28.68 -21.35
CA VAL A 940 3.33 -29.00 -19.98
C VAL A 940 4.44 -28.73 -18.96
N PRO A 941 4.14 -28.08 -17.82
CA PRO A 941 5.15 -27.74 -16.83
C PRO A 941 5.66 -28.99 -16.09
N LEU A 942 6.96 -29.05 -15.87
CA LEU A 942 7.65 -30.05 -15.06
C LEU A 942 8.18 -29.43 -13.75
N ALA A 943 8.62 -28.17 -13.80
CA ALA A 943 8.95 -27.39 -12.62
C ALA A 943 8.59 -25.92 -12.76
N VAL A 944 8.14 -25.30 -11.67
CA VAL A 944 7.63 -23.93 -11.63
C VAL A 944 8.34 -23.13 -10.55
N ILE A 945 9.00 -22.03 -10.92
CA ILE A 945 9.71 -21.11 -10.02
C ILE A 945 8.89 -19.81 -9.91
N LYS A 946 8.41 -19.50 -8.70
CA LYS A 946 7.61 -18.28 -8.43
C LYS A 946 8.13 -17.50 -7.22
N GLY A 947 8.02 -16.18 -7.31
CA GLY A 947 8.37 -15.25 -6.24
C GLY A 947 7.27 -15.03 -5.20
N GLU A 948 7.69 -14.30 -4.17
CA GLU A 948 6.88 -13.81 -3.04
C GLU A 948 6.03 -12.57 -3.38
#